data_AF-A0AA37L306-F1
#
_entry.id   AF-A0AA37L306-F1
#
_cell.length_a   1.000
_cell.length_b   1.000
_cell.length_c   1.000
_cell.angle_alpha   90.00
_cell.angle_beta   90.00
_cell.angle_gamma   90.00
#
_symmetry.space_group_name_H-M   'P 1'
#
loop_
_entity.id
_entity.type
_entity.pdbx_description
1 polymer ?
#
loop_
_entity_poly.entity_id
_entity_poly.type
_entity_poly.pdbx_seq_one_letter_code
_entity_poly.pdbx_strand_id
1 'polypeptide(L)'
;MARERTRAGSIGTRLALLAFSAVFAMGFGVVGYTFGLRPLVSTLRLAWEVHHRWQPVPAEVLAAELRRDERRPDSGAGPAFEVQARYRYAVDGKPHEGTRVGLDPTGHGESMDFDGWHRRWLARLQNAQASGHTVTAWVNPAEPSQSLIDPTIRWRLQLFRLPFALVFTGVGLVAAWVFVFVLLRWRKMAREEADAASLSDGPAPPPGNTARRSLGILWPIALFWCGFSVPMAALLWPDPHIPWLAKGVVGLCALVGVGLLWYSGHVTYLAWRYAGTGLALQPARPLAGHTVEVALVVPARAAPRMQGHSLQLRLAQYRVDEASSGSPERCVESFAEPVAMQPASGGRLRLAARFLVPPDAPTSGARRSGERVEWRLDLLRTPEGAPELTCDVPVQAAAQPLSGEPPDRFDRRAAWKGTPVPVSARPAGPGAEQDDEAPMFLPPAVTLQETRHAWHFVFRPGGWTWAAGIVLVTLALGAVALDGLGVSLAAGWRTPAAAGAGWALAVALLHAASRRWTLAVQDAGLVVQRRSWLWSHARVVPGEATQALVRALQRVTGSGPSEKAYFALYAPVPEGGRVRLTPGIAGTEAATAVGQAIAQAWRVRQGHFTPGSQRPASTGHSRPTWGALAALAMLAWCLWGG
;
A
#
# COMPACT_ATOMS: atom_id res chain seq x y z
N MET A 1 -38.98 5.68 0.36
CA MET A 1 -37.86 6.64 0.55
C MET A 1 -36.48 6.01 0.78
N ALA A 2 -36.16 5.36 1.91
CA ALA A 2 -34.81 4.77 2.14
C ALA A 2 -34.49 3.59 1.18
N ARG A 3 -35.46 2.70 0.94
CA ARG A 3 -35.35 1.57 -0.02
C ARG A 3 -35.18 2.03 -1.48
N GLU A 4 -35.80 3.13 -1.88
CA GLU A 4 -35.67 3.69 -3.24
C GLU A 4 -34.31 4.34 -3.47
N ARG A 5 -33.77 5.05 -2.46
CA ARG A 5 -32.41 5.61 -2.53
C ARG A 5 -31.33 4.53 -2.66
N THR A 6 -31.48 3.41 -1.96
CA THR A 6 -30.56 2.25 -2.12
C THR A 6 -30.70 1.57 -3.48
N ARG A 7 -31.91 1.51 -4.05
CA ARG A 7 -32.17 0.88 -5.35
C ARG A 7 -31.59 1.70 -6.51
N ALA A 8 -31.81 3.01 -6.51
CA ALA A 8 -31.24 3.95 -7.48
C ALA A 8 -29.70 3.96 -7.45
N GLY A 9 -29.09 3.94 -6.26
CA GLY A 9 -27.63 3.83 -6.11
C GLY A 9 -27.06 2.52 -6.67
N SER A 10 -27.78 1.41 -6.53
CA SER A 10 -27.35 0.10 -7.06
C SER A 10 -27.39 0.03 -8.59
N ILE A 11 -28.37 0.66 -9.22
CA ILE A 11 -28.51 0.70 -10.69
C ILE A 11 -27.46 1.62 -11.30
N GLY A 12 -27.25 2.80 -10.71
CA GLY A 12 -26.21 3.74 -11.13
C GLY A 12 -24.82 3.13 -11.05
N THR A 13 -24.52 2.40 -9.96
CA THR A 13 -23.23 1.70 -9.80
C THR A 13 -23.02 0.62 -10.86
N ARG A 14 -24.07 -0.13 -11.23
CA ARG A 14 -24.00 -1.19 -12.26
C ARG A 14 -23.83 -0.61 -13.66
N LEU A 15 -24.54 0.47 -13.99
CA LEU A 15 -24.37 1.18 -15.26
C LEU A 15 -22.97 1.78 -15.38
N ALA A 16 -22.47 2.40 -14.32
CA ALA A 16 -21.11 2.91 -14.27
C ALA A 16 -20.07 1.78 -14.47
N LEU A 17 -20.26 0.63 -13.82
CA LEU A 17 -19.38 -0.54 -13.98
C LEU A 17 -19.42 -1.15 -15.38
N LEU A 18 -20.59 -1.18 -16.03
CA LEU A 18 -20.74 -1.63 -17.42
C LEU A 18 -20.06 -0.67 -18.40
N ALA A 19 -20.27 0.64 -18.24
CA ALA A 19 -19.63 1.65 -19.08
C ALA A 19 -18.10 1.62 -18.91
N PHE A 20 -17.63 1.56 -17.66
CA PHE A 20 -16.22 1.45 -17.34
C PHE A 20 -15.59 0.18 -17.92
N SER A 21 -16.23 -0.99 -17.73
CA SER A 21 -15.71 -2.25 -18.26
C SER A 21 -15.73 -2.32 -19.78
N ALA A 22 -16.72 -1.73 -20.46
CA ALA A 22 -16.76 -1.64 -21.92
C ALA A 22 -15.61 -0.80 -22.50
N VAL A 23 -15.34 0.38 -21.93
CA VAL A 23 -14.24 1.26 -22.37
C VAL A 23 -12.90 0.56 -22.18
N PHE A 24 -12.68 -0.09 -21.03
CA PHE A 24 -11.45 -0.83 -20.77
C PHE A 24 -11.30 -2.06 -21.65
N ALA A 25 -12.37 -2.83 -21.87
CA ALA A 25 -12.36 -3.99 -22.76
C ALA A 25 -11.97 -3.60 -24.19
N MET A 26 -12.56 -2.51 -24.70
CA MET A 26 -12.28 -2.03 -26.05
C MET A 26 -10.90 -1.39 -26.16
N GLY A 27 -10.55 -0.46 -25.28
CA GLY A 27 -9.25 0.24 -25.32
C GLY A 27 -8.07 -0.70 -25.12
N PHE A 28 -8.04 -1.44 -24.00
CA PHE A 28 -6.94 -2.35 -23.70
C PHE A 28 -6.94 -3.58 -24.60
N GLY A 29 -8.12 -4.12 -24.95
CA GLY A 29 -8.23 -5.26 -25.86
C GLY A 29 -7.72 -4.94 -27.27
N VAL A 30 -8.13 -3.80 -27.84
CA VAL A 30 -7.65 -3.37 -29.17
C VAL A 30 -6.16 -3.09 -29.14
N VAL A 31 -5.65 -2.34 -28.16
CA VAL A 31 -4.22 -2.02 -28.05
C VAL A 31 -3.39 -3.29 -27.85
N GLY A 32 -3.78 -4.16 -26.94
CA GLY A 32 -3.06 -5.41 -26.67
C GLY A 32 -3.06 -6.37 -27.86
N TYR A 33 -4.18 -6.46 -28.58
CA TYR A 33 -4.27 -7.27 -29.79
C TYR A 33 -3.43 -6.69 -30.94
N THR A 34 -3.54 -5.39 -31.21
CA THR A 34 -2.90 -4.75 -32.36
C THR A 34 -1.38 -4.58 -32.21
N PHE A 35 -0.91 -4.17 -31.04
CA PHE A 35 0.52 -3.90 -30.80
C PHE A 35 1.26 -5.04 -30.09
N GLY A 36 0.52 -6.02 -29.55
CA GLY A 36 1.10 -7.14 -28.81
C GLY A 36 0.88 -8.48 -29.50
N LEU A 37 -0.35 -8.99 -29.39
CA LEU A 37 -0.64 -10.39 -29.73
C LEU A 37 -0.55 -10.68 -31.24
N ARG A 38 -1.15 -9.83 -32.09
CA ARG A 38 -1.13 -9.99 -33.54
C ARG A 38 0.30 -10.01 -34.12
N PRO A 39 1.18 -9.01 -33.87
CA PRO A 39 2.52 -9.00 -34.43
C PRO A 39 3.40 -10.12 -33.87
N LEU A 40 3.24 -10.50 -32.59
CA LEU A 40 3.96 -11.60 -31.98
C LEU A 40 3.60 -12.94 -32.66
N VAL A 41 2.31 -13.24 -32.79
CA VAL A 41 1.84 -14.49 -33.44
C VAL A 41 2.21 -14.51 -34.93
N SER A 42 2.08 -13.38 -35.65
CA SER A 42 2.45 -13.35 -37.07
C SER A 42 3.94 -13.58 -37.30
N THR A 43 4.80 -13.01 -36.44
CA THR A 43 6.25 -13.20 -36.53
C THR A 43 6.63 -14.65 -36.26
N LEU A 44 6.10 -15.25 -35.19
CA LEU A 44 6.37 -16.64 -34.83
C LEU A 44 5.87 -17.62 -35.90
N ARG A 45 4.67 -17.37 -36.44
CA ARG A 45 4.10 -18.19 -37.51
C ARG A 45 4.94 -18.11 -38.78
N LEU A 46 5.34 -16.91 -39.20
CA LEU A 46 6.16 -16.75 -40.39
C LEU A 46 7.55 -17.35 -40.20
N ALA A 47 8.18 -17.17 -39.04
CA ALA A 47 9.47 -17.80 -38.73
C ALA A 47 9.38 -19.33 -38.87
N TRP A 48 8.31 -19.92 -38.34
CA TRP A 48 8.04 -21.35 -38.48
C TRP A 48 7.86 -21.77 -39.94
N GLU A 49 7.06 -21.03 -40.71
CA GLU A 49 6.83 -21.31 -42.14
C GLU A 49 8.14 -21.23 -42.95
N VAL A 50 8.98 -20.22 -42.69
CA VAL A 50 10.26 -20.01 -43.39
C VAL A 50 11.24 -21.13 -43.09
N HIS A 51 11.39 -21.53 -41.83
CA HIS A 51 12.33 -22.58 -41.44
C HIS A 51 11.94 -23.98 -41.95
N HIS A 52 10.65 -24.24 -42.18
CA HIS A 52 10.18 -25.58 -42.56
C HIS A 52 9.76 -25.72 -44.03
N ARG A 53 9.41 -24.62 -44.71
CA ARG A 53 8.78 -24.68 -46.04
C ARG A 53 9.48 -23.83 -47.11
N TRP A 54 10.32 -22.87 -46.74
CA TRP A 54 10.91 -21.94 -47.70
C TRP A 54 12.31 -22.41 -48.12
N GLN A 55 12.69 -22.07 -49.35
CA GLN A 55 13.97 -22.45 -49.93
C GLN A 55 14.95 -21.26 -49.99
N PRO A 56 16.24 -21.45 -49.68
CA PRO A 56 17.25 -20.41 -49.83
C PRO A 56 17.70 -20.28 -51.29
N VAL A 57 17.65 -19.07 -51.84
CA VAL A 57 18.01 -18.73 -53.22
C VAL A 57 18.97 -17.53 -53.22
N PRO A 58 20.00 -17.48 -54.09
CA PRO A 58 20.83 -16.29 -54.23
C PRO A 58 20.03 -15.13 -54.84
N ALA A 59 20.16 -13.95 -54.24
CA ALA A 59 19.50 -12.71 -54.65
C ALA A 59 20.49 -11.56 -54.81
N GLU A 60 20.30 -10.75 -55.84
CA GLU A 60 21.08 -9.55 -56.12
C GLU A 60 20.40 -8.33 -55.50
N VAL A 61 21.14 -7.52 -54.72
CA VAL A 61 20.58 -6.33 -54.08
C VAL A 61 20.57 -5.16 -55.08
N LEU A 62 19.39 -4.67 -55.41
CA LEU A 62 19.17 -3.55 -56.33
C LEU A 62 19.26 -2.19 -55.64
N ALA A 63 18.72 -2.08 -54.42
CA ALA A 63 18.73 -0.85 -53.62
C ALA A 63 18.58 -1.16 -52.13
N ALA A 64 19.21 -0.34 -51.27
CA ALA A 64 19.06 -0.41 -49.82
C ALA A 64 19.10 0.99 -49.18
N GLU A 65 18.01 1.36 -48.50
CA GLU A 65 17.83 2.67 -47.89
C GLU A 65 17.27 2.57 -46.46
N LEU A 66 17.54 3.59 -45.65
CA LEU A 66 16.98 3.73 -44.31
C LEU A 66 15.93 4.83 -44.32
N ARG A 67 14.65 4.45 -44.18
CA ARG A 67 13.58 5.43 -43.97
C ARG A 67 13.54 5.82 -42.50
N ARG A 68 13.60 7.12 -42.25
CA ARG A 68 13.30 7.71 -40.94
C ARG A 68 11.85 8.20 -40.98
N ASP A 69 11.02 7.73 -40.06
CA ASP A 69 9.63 8.18 -39.98
C ASP A 69 9.59 9.54 -39.29
N GLU A 70 9.48 10.63 -40.05
CA GLU A 70 9.48 12.01 -39.55
C GLU A 70 8.12 12.41 -38.92
N ARG A 71 7.12 11.53 -38.94
CA ARG A 71 5.72 11.89 -38.64
C ARG A 71 5.36 11.99 -37.14
N ARG A 72 6.31 11.93 -36.21
CA ARG A 72 5.99 12.05 -34.78
C ARG A 72 7.11 12.73 -33.94
N PRO A 73 7.17 14.07 -33.94
CA PRO A 73 8.13 14.80 -33.11
C PRO A 73 7.76 14.86 -31.61
N ASP A 74 6.48 14.73 -31.25
CA ASP A 74 5.98 15.20 -29.93
C ASP A 74 5.69 14.11 -28.88
N SER A 75 5.89 12.82 -29.19
CA SER A 75 5.83 11.77 -28.17
C SER A 75 7.26 11.36 -27.82
N GLY A 76 7.65 11.38 -26.54
CA GLY A 76 9.01 11.05 -26.05
C GLY A 76 9.53 9.62 -26.32
N ALA A 77 9.07 8.94 -27.37
CA ALA A 77 9.65 7.74 -27.95
C ALA A 77 10.67 8.13 -29.03
N GLY A 78 11.86 7.52 -29.01
CA GLY A 78 12.97 7.86 -29.92
C GLY A 78 12.66 7.67 -31.42
N PRO A 79 13.55 8.15 -32.32
CA PRO A 79 13.31 8.16 -33.75
C PRO A 79 13.09 6.76 -34.33
N ALA A 80 12.07 6.66 -35.16
CA ALA A 80 11.66 5.49 -35.89
C ALA A 80 12.54 5.25 -37.13
N PHE A 81 13.29 4.14 -37.19
CA PHE A 81 14.04 3.72 -38.39
C PHE A 81 13.47 2.44 -39.02
N GLU A 82 13.42 2.38 -40.36
CA GLU A 82 13.04 1.21 -41.14
C GLU A 82 14.05 0.98 -42.27
N VAL A 83 14.54 -0.26 -42.43
CA VAL A 83 15.40 -0.62 -43.57
C VAL A 83 14.52 -1.10 -44.70
N GLN A 84 14.62 -0.45 -45.85
CA GLN A 84 13.95 -0.86 -47.07
C GLN A 84 15.01 -1.37 -48.06
N ALA A 85 14.74 -2.54 -48.63
CA ALA A 85 15.62 -3.14 -49.63
C ALA A 85 14.80 -3.50 -50.87
N ARG A 86 15.45 -3.54 -52.02
CA ARG A 86 14.93 -4.17 -53.24
C ARG A 86 15.97 -5.16 -53.72
N TYR A 87 15.55 -6.39 -53.99
CA TYR A 87 16.45 -7.44 -54.45
C TYR A 87 15.78 -8.30 -55.51
N ARG A 88 16.58 -8.84 -56.42
CA ARG A 88 16.14 -9.70 -57.52
C ARG A 88 16.66 -11.11 -57.32
N TYR A 89 15.82 -12.11 -57.53
CA TYR A 89 16.17 -13.53 -57.45
C TYR A 89 15.48 -14.30 -58.56
N ALA A 90 15.91 -15.54 -58.82
CA ALA A 90 15.30 -16.40 -59.82
C ALA A 90 14.80 -17.71 -59.19
N VAL A 91 13.54 -18.08 -59.47
CA VAL A 91 12.97 -19.38 -59.11
C VAL A 91 12.60 -20.09 -60.40
N ASP A 92 13.11 -21.31 -60.60
CA ASP A 92 12.91 -22.09 -61.82
C ASP A 92 13.23 -21.29 -63.11
N GLY A 93 14.27 -20.45 -63.05
CA GLY A 93 14.70 -19.60 -64.17
C GLY A 93 13.84 -18.34 -64.42
N LYS A 94 12.79 -18.10 -63.63
CA LYS A 94 11.95 -16.90 -63.72
C LYS A 94 12.42 -15.81 -62.75
N PRO A 95 12.69 -14.59 -63.23
CA PRO A 95 13.11 -13.50 -62.35
C PRO A 95 11.94 -12.98 -61.51
N HIS A 96 12.19 -12.74 -60.23
CA HIS A 96 11.27 -12.16 -59.26
C HIS A 96 11.99 -11.06 -58.46
N GLU A 97 11.22 -10.09 -57.98
CA GLU A 97 11.72 -9.04 -57.07
C GLU A 97 11.05 -9.17 -55.70
N GLY A 98 11.85 -8.96 -54.66
CA GLY A 98 11.39 -8.90 -53.28
C GLY A 98 11.85 -7.62 -52.60
N THR A 99 11.12 -7.23 -51.54
CA THR A 99 11.41 -5.99 -50.81
C THR A 99 11.59 -6.20 -49.30
N ARG A 100 11.31 -7.40 -48.81
CA ARG A 100 11.19 -7.66 -47.38
C ARG A 100 12.53 -8.07 -46.79
N VAL A 101 12.98 -7.34 -45.78
CA VAL A 101 14.26 -7.65 -45.13
C VAL A 101 14.08 -8.68 -44.00
N GLY A 102 13.09 -8.54 -43.12
CA GLY A 102 12.90 -9.42 -41.97
C GLY A 102 11.49 -10.01 -41.84
N LEU A 103 11.27 -10.72 -40.73
CA LEU A 103 10.01 -11.42 -40.44
C LEU A 103 8.80 -10.51 -40.13
N ASP A 104 9.00 -9.23 -39.85
CA ASP A 104 7.90 -8.32 -39.52
C ASP A 104 7.04 -8.03 -40.77
N PRO A 105 5.69 -8.23 -40.72
CA PRO A 105 4.80 -8.17 -41.90
C PRO A 105 4.36 -6.79 -42.32
N THR A 106 4.56 -5.77 -41.51
CA THR A 106 4.10 -4.41 -41.77
C THR A 106 5.28 -3.45 -41.77
N GLY A 107 5.66 -2.95 -42.94
CA GLY A 107 6.55 -1.78 -43.11
C GLY A 107 5.88 -0.46 -42.69
N HIS A 108 5.11 -0.49 -41.60
CA HIS A 108 4.39 0.62 -41.01
C HIS A 108 4.66 0.65 -39.50
N GLY A 109 5.72 1.35 -39.11
CA GLY A 109 5.80 2.01 -37.80
C GLY A 109 6.35 1.20 -36.62
N GLU A 110 6.88 -0.01 -36.79
CA GLU A 110 7.56 -0.73 -35.69
C GLU A 110 9.07 -0.49 -35.71
N SER A 111 9.39 0.79 -35.64
CA SER A 111 10.67 1.36 -36.02
C SER A 111 11.64 1.54 -34.84
N MET A 112 11.48 0.75 -33.77
CA MET A 112 12.34 0.85 -32.59
C MET A 112 13.62 0.01 -32.78
N ASP A 113 14.75 0.70 -32.94
CA ASP A 113 16.09 0.11 -33.11
C ASP A 113 16.73 -0.31 -31.76
N PHE A 114 16.05 -1.18 -31.00
CA PHE A 114 16.53 -1.64 -29.68
C PHE A 114 17.85 -2.43 -29.76
N ASP A 115 18.11 -3.06 -30.91
CA ASP A 115 19.18 -4.01 -31.11
C ASP A 115 20.18 -3.59 -32.19
N GLY A 116 20.05 -2.41 -32.79
CA GLY A 116 20.91 -1.97 -33.89
C GLY A 116 20.70 -2.75 -35.18
N TRP A 117 19.64 -3.56 -35.26
CA TRP A 117 19.38 -4.49 -36.38
C TRP A 117 19.24 -3.74 -37.70
N HIS A 118 18.56 -2.59 -37.69
CA HIS A 118 18.36 -1.78 -38.89
C HIS A 118 19.70 -1.27 -39.46
N ARG A 119 20.56 -0.72 -38.60
CA ARG A 119 21.88 -0.22 -39.04
C ARG A 119 22.79 -1.34 -39.56
N ARG A 120 22.79 -2.51 -38.92
CA ARG A 120 23.59 -3.66 -39.37
C ARG A 120 23.13 -4.19 -40.73
N TRP A 121 21.83 -4.34 -40.94
CA TRP A 121 21.30 -4.83 -42.20
C TRP A 121 21.45 -3.82 -43.33
N LEU A 122 21.27 -2.53 -43.06
CA LEU A 122 21.57 -1.48 -44.04
C LEU A 122 23.02 -1.58 -44.54
N ALA A 123 23.99 -1.61 -43.62
CA ALA A 123 25.41 -1.70 -43.97
C ALA A 123 25.72 -2.99 -44.76
N ARG A 124 25.11 -4.12 -44.37
CA ARG A 124 25.28 -5.41 -45.07
C ARG A 124 24.74 -5.36 -46.50
N LEU A 125 23.57 -4.79 -46.70
CA LEU A 125 22.92 -4.71 -48.01
C LEU A 125 23.62 -3.70 -48.93
N GLN A 126 24.04 -2.54 -48.41
CA GLN A 126 24.82 -1.55 -49.15
C GLN A 126 26.17 -2.12 -49.59
N ASN A 127 26.83 -2.90 -48.73
CA ASN A 127 28.08 -3.56 -49.09
C ASN A 127 27.86 -4.60 -50.21
N ALA A 128 26.82 -5.44 -50.08
CA ALA A 128 26.48 -6.43 -51.11
C ALA A 128 26.14 -5.77 -52.47
N GLN A 129 25.43 -4.64 -52.45
CA GLN A 129 25.13 -3.84 -53.63
C GLN A 129 26.41 -3.26 -54.26
N ALA A 130 27.29 -2.65 -53.46
CA ALA A 130 28.52 -2.04 -53.94
C ALA A 130 29.53 -3.07 -54.50
N SER A 131 29.57 -4.28 -53.92
CA SER A 131 30.49 -5.34 -54.32
C SER A 131 29.91 -6.29 -55.38
N GLY A 132 28.66 -6.12 -55.81
CA GLY A 132 27.97 -7.03 -56.73
C GLY A 132 27.81 -8.45 -56.18
N HIS A 133 27.84 -8.62 -54.85
CA HIS A 133 27.70 -9.94 -54.22
C HIS A 133 26.23 -10.29 -54.00
N THR A 134 25.89 -11.57 -54.16
CA THR A 134 24.56 -12.07 -53.89
C THR A 134 24.34 -12.30 -52.38
N VAL A 135 23.13 -11.98 -51.91
CA VAL A 135 22.64 -12.29 -50.56
C VAL A 135 21.67 -13.46 -50.62
N THR A 136 21.55 -14.25 -49.57
CA THR A 136 20.56 -15.34 -49.52
C THR A 136 19.18 -14.77 -49.24
N ALA A 137 18.23 -15.00 -50.14
CA ALA A 137 16.80 -14.76 -49.92
C ALA A 137 16.08 -16.09 -49.69
N TRP A 138 15.23 -16.13 -48.69
CA TRP A 138 14.30 -17.23 -48.44
C TRP A 138 13.04 -16.98 -49.26
N VAL A 139 12.67 -17.92 -50.11
CA VAL A 139 11.53 -17.81 -51.01
C VAL A 139 10.55 -18.94 -50.75
N ASN A 140 9.26 -18.61 -50.71
CA ASN A 140 8.21 -19.61 -50.64
C ASN A 140 8.07 -20.33 -52.00
N PRO A 141 8.36 -21.64 -52.10
CA PRO A 141 8.25 -22.36 -53.38
C PRO A 141 6.81 -22.49 -53.87
N ALA A 142 5.81 -22.45 -52.97
CA ALA A 142 4.39 -22.49 -53.35
C ALA A 142 3.87 -21.12 -53.83
N GLU A 143 4.51 -20.02 -53.43
CA GLU A 143 4.15 -18.67 -53.84
C GLU A 143 5.42 -17.80 -53.99
N PRO A 144 6.10 -17.83 -55.15
CA PRO A 144 7.43 -17.21 -55.33
C PRO A 144 7.49 -15.70 -55.15
N SER A 145 6.35 -15.00 -55.09
CA SER A 145 6.26 -13.58 -54.75
C SER A 145 6.53 -13.29 -53.27
N GLN A 146 6.42 -14.30 -52.40
CA GLN A 146 6.79 -14.19 -50.99
C GLN A 146 8.26 -14.52 -50.80
N SER A 147 9.05 -13.51 -50.44
CA SER A 147 10.45 -13.68 -50.08
C SER A 147 10.85 -12.79 -48.92
N LEU A 148 11.94 -13.14 -48.25
CA LEU A 148 12.61 -12.32 -47.23
C LEU A 148 14.11 -12.65 -47.15
N ILE A 149 14.91 -11.72 -46.65
CA ILE A 149 16.38 -11.91 -46.53
C ILE A 149 16.77 -12.53 -45.17
N ASP A 150 16.23 -12.01 -44.06
CA ASP A 150 16.58 -12.39 -42.70
C ASP A 150 15.45 -13.20 -42.02
N PRO A 151 15.61 -14.53 -41.87
CA PRO A 151 14.62 -15.38 -41.22
C PRO A 151 14.73 -15.35 -39.68
N THR A 152 15.64 -14.56 -39.10
CA THR A 152 15.91 -14.64 -37.65
C THR A 152 14.86 -13.92 -36.81
N ILE A 153 14.48 -14.54 -35.68
CA ILE A 153 13.53 -13.95 -34.74
C ILE A 153 14.24 -12.89 -33.89
N ARG A 154 13.74 -11.65 -33.94
CA ARG A 154 14.20 -10.53 -33.11
C ARG A 154 13.67 -10.65 -31.67
N TRP A 155 14.28 -11.50 -30.85
CA TRP A 155 13.80 -11.79 -29.48
C TRP A 155 13.66 -10.56 -28.57
N ARG A 156 14.55 -9.57 -28.69
CA ARG A 156 14.44 -8.31 -27.92
C ARG A 156 13.17 -7.53 -28.27
N LEU A 157 12.80 -7.49 -29.55
CA LEU A 157 11.54 -6.89 -30.00
C LEU A 157 10.33 -7.68 -29.49
N GLN A 158 10.38 -9.02 -29.52
CA GLN A 158 9.28 -9.85 -28.99
C GLN A 158 9.11 -9.65 -27.48
N LEU A 159 10.21 -9.55 -26.73
CA LEU A 159 10.19 -9.28 -25.29
C LEU A 159 9.57 -7.91 -24.97
N PHE A 160 9.84 -6.90 -25.80
CA PHE A 160 9.17 -5.59 -25.72
C PHE A 160 7.66 -5.65 -26.02
N ARG A 161 7.22 -6.53 -26.93
CA ARG A 161 5.80 -6.74 -27.25
C ARG A 161 5.04 -7.50 -26.14
N LEU A 162 5.73 -8.27 -25.30
CA LEU A 162 5.09 -9.12 -24.29
C LEU A 162 4.19 -8.38 -23.28
N PRO A 163 4.56 -7.22 -22.72
CA PRO A 163 3.66 -6.45 -21.86
C PRO A 163 2.36 -6.06 -22.57
N PHE A 164 2.40 -5.65 -23.84
CA PHE A 164 1.20 -5.36 -24.62
C PHE A 164 0.39 -6.64 -24.88
N ALA A 165 1.06 -7.72 -25.29
CA ALA A 165 0.40 -8.98 -25.61
C ALA A 165 -0.27 -9.63 -24.39
N LEU A 166 0.37 -9.58 -23.21
CA LEU A 166 -0.10 -10.25 -22.00
C LEU A 166 -0.97 -9.33 -21.14
N VAL A 167 -0.48 -8.13 -20.80
CA VAL A 167 -1.12 -7.26 -19.83
C VAL A 167 -2.33 -6.56 -20.44
N PHE A 168 -2.16 -5.89 -21.59
CA PHE A 168 -3.27 -5.15 -22.23
C PHE A 168 -4.35 -6.10 -22.73
N THR A 169 -3.98 -7.19 -23.40
CA THR A 169 -4.96 -8.21 -23.83
C THR A 169 -5.63 -8.87 -22.63
N GLY A 170 -4.87 -9.22 -21.57
CA GLY A 170 -5.41 -9.84 -20.36
C GLY A 170 -6.41 -8.94 -19.63
N VAL A 171 -6.08 -7.66 -19.44
CA VAL A 171 -6.98 -6.66 -18.85
C VAL A 171 -8.23 -6.50 -19.73
N GLY A 172 -8.06 -6.44 -21.05
CA GLY A 172 -9.18 -6.37 -22.00
C GLY A 172 -10.13 -7.56 -21.88
N LEU A 173 -9.60 -8.78 -21.79
CA LEU A 173 -10.38 -10.01 -21.62
C LEU A 173 -11.11 -10.06 -20.29
N VAL A 174 -10.45 -9.68 -19.19
CA VAL A 174 -11.10 -9.62 -17.87
C VAL A 174 -12.22 -8.58 -17.86
N ALA A 175 -11.99 -7.40 -18.43
CA ALA A 175 -13.01 -6.37 -18.55
C ALA A 175 -14.20 -6.84 -19.41
N ALA A 176 -13.95 -7.51 -20.54
CA ALA A 176 -14.99 -8.11 -21.36
C ALA A 176 -15.76 -9.21 -20.60
N TRP A 177 -15.07 -10.06 -19.83
CA TRP A 177 -15.70 -11.07 -18.99
C TRP A 177 -16.56 -10.44 -17.90
N VAL A 178 -16.08 -9.40 -17.20
CA VAL A 178 -16.87 -8.64 -16.21
C VAL A 178 -18.09 -8.02 -16.86
N PHE A 179 -17.93 -7.40 -18.03
CA PHE A 179 -19.04 -6.82 -18.79
C PHE A 179 -20.12 -7.87 -19.07
N VAL A 180 -19.73 -9.01 -19.66
CA VAL A 180 -20.64 -10.13 -19.96
C VAL A 180 -21.26 -10.70 -18.69
N PHE A 181 -20.48 -10.89 -17.63
CA PHE A 181 -20.96 -11.44 -16.36
C PHE A 181 -21.98 -10.51 -15.68
N VAL A 182 -21.71 -9.21 -15.62
CA VAL A 182 -22.64 -8.22 -15.05
C VAL A 182 -23.90 -8.13 -15.91
N LEU A 183 -23.77 -8.14 -17.24
CA LEU A 183 -24.90 -8.14 -18.16
C LEU A 183 -25.77 -9.39 -18.01
N LEU A 184 -25.16 -10.58 -17.94
CA LEU A 184 -25.85 -11.86 -17.75
C LEU A 184 -26.51 -11.94 -16.36
N ARG A 185 -25.83 -11.50 -15.29
CA ARG A 185 -26.45 -11.44 -13.95
C ARG A 185 -27.58 -10.43 -13.89
N TRP A 186 -27.49 -9.30 -14.58
CA TRP A 186 -28.59 -8.35 -14.66
C TRP A 186 -29.80 -8.99 -15.36
N ARG A 187 -29.58 -9.69 -16.49
CA ARG A 187 -30.65 -10.43 -17.19
C ARG A 187 -31.25 -11.56 -16.34
N LYS A 188 -30.43 -12.26 -15.57
CA LYS A 188 -30.85 -13.34 -14.66
C LYS A 188 -31.64 -12.79 -13.48
N MET A 189 -31.17 -11.73 -12.83
CA MET A 189 -31.89 -11.08 -11.72
C MET A 189 -33.17 -10.41 -12.21
N ALA A 190 -33.21 -9.80 -13.40
CA ALA A 190 -34.45 -9.27 -13.97
C ALA A 190 -35.51 -10.36 -14.24
N ARG A 191 -35.08 -11.60 -14.53
CA ARG A 191 -35.94 -12.78 -14.61
C ARG A 191 -36.31 -13.32 -13.23
N GLU A 192 -35.33 -13.50 -12.35
CA GLU A 192 -35.53 -13.98 -10.97
C GLU A 192 -36.36 -12.99 -10.13
N GLU A 193 -36.36 -11.70 -10.42
CA GLU A 193 -37.15 -10.65 -9.74
C GLU A 193 -38.58 -10.56 -10.30
N ALA A 194 -38.80 -11.06 -11.53
CA ALA A 194 -40.13 -11.38 -12.04
C ALA A 194 -40.69 -12.68 -11.41
N ASP A 195 -39.82 -13.66 -11.13
CA ASP A 195 -40.19 -14.95 -10.51
C ASP A 195 -40.26 -14.90 -8.96
N ALA A 196 -39.48 -14.02 -8.30
CA ALA A 196 -39.41 -13.84 -6.85
C ALA A 196 -40.47 -12.89 -6.28
N ALA A 197 -41.20 -12.18 -7.14
CA ALA A 197 -42.44 -11.50 -6.74
C ALA A 197 -43.52 -12.50 -6.24
N SER A 198 -43.33 -13.80 -6.47
CA SER A 198 -44.23 -14.88 -6.04
C SER A 198 -43.80 -15.67 -4.80
N LEU A 199 -42.55 -15.63 -4.35
CA LEU A 199 -42.08 -16.50 -3.26
C LEU A 199 -40.96 -15.83 -2.45
N SER A 200 -41.33 -15.26 -1.29
CA SER A 200 -40.39 -14.68 -0.33
C SER A 200 -40.34 -15.49 0.96
N ASP A 201 -39.46 -16.49 1.03
CA ASP A 201 -38.66 -16.73 2.24
C ASP A 201 -37.54 -17.73 1.94
N GLY A 202 -36.29 -17.30 2.09
CA GLY A 202 -35.11 -18.09 1.77
C GLY A 202 -34.04 -17.97 2.86
N PRO A 203 -33.39 -19.08 3.25
CA PRO A 203 -32.43 -19.09 4.36
C PRO A 203 -31.13 -18.37 4.01
N ALA A 204 -30.52 -17.76 5.02
CA ALA A 204 -29.27 -17.01 4.90
C ALA A 204 -28.12 -17.90 4.37
N PRO A 205 -27.21 -17.35 3.53
CA PRO A 205 -26.13 -18.10 2.92
C PRO A 205 -25.10 -18.58 3.95
N PRO A 206 -24.40 -19.70 3.68
CA PRO A 206 -23.37 -20.23 4.56
C PRO A 206 -22.20 -19.24 4.73
N PRO A 207 -21.51 -19.28 5.88
CA PRO A 207 -20.38 -18.40 6.17
C PRO A 207 -19.28 -18.56 5.11
N GLY A 208 -18.86 -17.43 4.54
CA GLY A 208 -17.84 -17.39 3.50
C GLY A 208 -16.44 -17.58 4.09
N ASN A 209 -15.58 -18.31 3.39
CA ASN A 209 -14.15 -18.29 3.71
C ASN A 209 -13.52 -17.02 3.11
N THR A 210 -13.01 -16.13 3.96
CA THR A 210 -12.32 -14.88 3.57
C THR A 210 -11.14 -15.14 2.62
N ALA A 211 -10.46 -16.29 2.76
CA ALA A 211 -9.38 -16.69 1.86
C ALA A 211 -9.82 -16.90 0.41
N ARG A 212 -11.10 -17.27 0.16
CA ARG A 212 -11.62 -17.36 -1.22
C ARG A 212 -11.89 -15.99 -1.85
N ARG A 213 -12.20 -14.97 -1.04
CA ARG A 213 -12.42 -13.60 -1.55
C ARG A 213 -11.11 -12.92 -1.93
N SER A 214 -10.03 -13.14 -1.17
CA SER A 214 -8.72 -12.55 -1.47
C SER A 214 -8.07 -13.15 -2.72
N LEU A 215 -8.27 -14.45 -2.99
CA LEU A 215 -7.77 -15.13 -4.19
C LEU A 215 -8.23 -14.48 -5.51
N GLY A 216 -9.45 -13.94 -5.53
CA GLY A 216 -10.00 -13.31 -6.73
C GLY A 216 -9.29 -12.00 -7.12
N ILE A 217 -8.65 -11.32 -6.16
CA ILE A 217 -7.98 -10.02 -6.39
C ILE A 217 -6.46 -10.18 -6.51
N LEU A 218 -5.86 -11.10 -5.74
CA LEU A 218 -4.41 -11.28 -5.72
C LEU A 218 -3.83 -11.75 -7.05
N TRP A 219 -4.42 -12.78 -7.66
CA TRP A 219 -3.90 -13.37 -8.91
C TRP A 219 -3.86 -12.36 -10.07
N PRO A 220 -4.94 -11.61 -10.36
CA PRO A 220 -4.90 -10.56 -11.38
C PRO A 220 -3.80 -9.52 -11.13
N ILE A 221 -3.63 -9.06 -9.89
CA ILE A 221 -2.60 -8.06 -9.54
C ILE A 221 -1.19 -8.64 -9.74
N ALA A 222 -0.95 -9.86 -9.25
CA ALA A 222 0.36 -10.52 -9.38
C ALA A 222 0.71 -10.75 -10.86
N LEU A 223 -0.24 -11.25 -11.65
CA LEU A 223 -0.05 -11.47 -13.10
C LEU A 223 0.17 -10.15 -13.85
N PHE A 224 -0.62 -9.11 -13.56
CA PHE A 224 -0.46 -7.78 -14.15
C PHE A 224 0.94 -7.21 -13.87
N TRP A 225 1.35 -7.23 -12.60
CA TRP A 225 2.63 -6.67 -12.18
C TRP A 225 3.81 -7.43 -12.79
N CYS A 226 3.77 -8.77 -12.80
CA CYS A 226 4.80 -9.61 -13.41
C CYS A 226 4.84 -9.48 -14.93
N GLY A 227 3.68 -9.41 -15.60
CA GLY A 227 3.58 -9.29 -17.05
C GLY A 227 4.24 -8.01 -17.60
N PHE A 228 4.32 -6.96 -16.79
CA PHE A 228 5.05 -5.74 -17.12
C PHE A 228 6.51 -5.78 -16.65
N SER A 229 6.75 -6.09 -15.37
CA SER A 229 8.07 -5.92 -14.74
C SER A 229 9.12 -6.92 -15.23
N VAL A 230 8.76 -8.19 -15.46
CA VAL A 230 9.72 -9.23 -15.83
C VAL A 230 10.26 -9.05 -17.27
N PRO A 231 9.42 -8.82 -18.30
CA PRO A 231 9.92 -8.54 -19.65
C PRO A 231 10.78 -7.26 -19.70
N MET A 232 10.38 -6.22 -18.95
CA MET A 232 11.13 -4.96 -18.90
C MET A 232 12.50 -5.15 -18.24
N ALA A 233 12.57 -5.92 -17.15
CA ALA A 233 13.83 -6.28 -16.52
C ALA A 233 14.74 -7.05 -17.50
N ALA A 234 14.20 -8.07 -18.16
CA ALA A 234 14.95 -8.87 -19.12
C ALA A 234 15.41 -8.07 -20.35
N LEU A 235 14.67 -7.03 -20.76
CA LEU A 235 15.05 -6.15 -21.88
C LEU A 235 16.19 -5.19 -21.51
N LEU A 236 16.14 -4.63 -20.30
CA LEU A 236 17.06 -3.58 -19.85
C LEU A 236 18.36 -4.13 -19.23
N TRP A 237 18.32 -5.32 -18.64
CA TRP A 237 19.46 -5.90 -17.95
C TRP A 237 20.70 -6.13 -18.85
N PRO A 238 20.55 -6.68 -20.08
CA PRO A 238 21.68 -6.96 -20.96
C PRO A 238 22.33 -5.70 -21.56
N ASP A 239 21.63 -4.57 -21.55
CA ASP A 239 22.07 -3.36 -22.25
C ASP A 239 23.11 -2.58 -21.42
N PRO A 240 24.36 -2.44 -21.88
CA PRO A 240 25.42 -1.77 -21.12
C PRO A 240 25.23 -0.26 -21.02
N HIS A 241 24.40 0.35 -21.88
CA HIS A 241 24.16 1.80 -21.90
C HIS A 241 23.11 2.24 -20.87
N ILE A 242 22.35 1.29 -20.32
CA ILE A 242 21.33 1.58 -19.31
C ILE A 242 22.02 1.75 -17.94
N PRO A 243 21.80 2.86 -17.22
CA PRO A 243 22.37 3.09 -15.90
C PRO A 243 22.05 1.95 -14.92
N TRP A 244 23.03 1.56 -14.10
CA TRP A 244 22.85 0.49 -13.12
C TRP A 244 21.68 0.76 -12.16
N LEU A 245 21.39 2.02 -11.84
CA LEU A 245 20.26 2.40 -11.00
C LEU A 245 18.92 2.04 -11.67
N ALA A 246 18.77 2.33 -12.98
CA ALA A 246 17.56 1.97 -13.72
C ALA A 246 17.37 0.44 -13.74
N LYS A 247 18.47 -0.32 -13.93
CA LYS A 247 18.45 -1.78 -13.78
C LYS A 247 18.06 -2.21 -12.38
N GLY A 248 18.59 -1.56 -11.35
CA GLY A 248 18.27 -1.82 -9.94
C GLY A 248 16.80 -1.59 -9.62
N VAL A 249 16.22 -0.46 -10.07
CA VAL A 249 14.80 -0.14 -9.86
C VAL A 249 13.90 -1.14 -10.58
N VAL A 250 14.16 -1.41 -11.86
CA VAL A 250 13.33 -2.37 -12.63
C VAL A 250 13.50 -3.79 -12.09
N GLY A 251 14.71 -4.17 -11.67
CA GLY A 251 14.99 -5.44 -11.01
C GLY A 251 14.25 -5.60 -9.67
N LEU A 252 14.21 -4.54 -8.85
CA LEU A 252 13.42 -4.52 -7.62
C LEU A 252 11.92 -4.67 -7.92
N CYS A 253 11.40 -3.96 -8.92
CA CYS A 253 10.00 -4.12 -9.34
C CYS A 253 9.69 -5.56 -9.78
N ALA A 254 10.60 -6.22 -10.51
CA ALA A 254 10.46 -7.62 -10.90
C ALA A 254 10.50 -8.56 -9.68
N LEU A 255 11.40 -8.33 -8.71
CA LEU A 255 11.45 -9.08 -7.45
C LEU A 255 10.15 -8.97 -6.65
N VAL A 256 9.58 -7.76 -6.56
CA VAL A 256 8.25 -7.55 -5.93
C VAL A 256 7.18 -8.38 -6.65
N GLY A 257 7.22 -8.44 -7.99
CA GLY A 257 6.33 -9.29 -8.77
C GLY A 257 6.45 -10.78 -8.43
N VAL A 258 7.68 -11.30 -8.39
CA VAL A 258 7.93 -12.69 -8.01
C VAL A 258 7.45 -12.98 -6.58
N GLY A 259 7.65 -12.04 -5.66
CA GLY A 259 7.10 -12.12 -4.29
C GLY A 259 5.58 -12.19 -4.27
N LEU A 260 4.88 -11.41 -5.11
CA LEU A 260 3.43 -11.45 -5.25
C LEU A 260 2.93 -12.78 -5.83
N LEU A 261 3.64 -13.36 -6.81
CA LEU A 261 3.30 -14.68 -7.36
C LEU A 261 3.48 -15.78 -6.31
N TRP A 262 4.61 -15.76 -5.60
CA TRP A 262 4.87 -16.70 -4.51
C TRP A 262 3.79 -16.60 -3.42
N TYR A 263 3.44 -15.38 -2.98
CA TYR A 263 2.40 -15.14 -1.99
C TYR A 263 1.02 -15.61 -2.48
N SER A 264 0.67 -15.32 -3.75
CA SER A 264 -0.58 -15.79 -4.36
C SER A 264 -0.64 -17.32 -4.42
N GLY A 265 0.47 -17.98 -4.78
CA GLY A 265 0.62 -19.44 -4.73
C GLY A 265 0.46 -19.99 -3.32
N HIS A 266 1.07 -19.35 -2.32
CA HIS A 266 0.96 -19.72 -0.91
C HIS A 266 -0.49 -19.62 -0.39
N VAL A 267 -1.19 -18.51 -0.67
CA VAL A 267 -2.61 -18.36 -0.29
C VAL A 267 -3.49 -19.37 -1.01
N THR A 268 -3.20 -19.68 -2.28
CA THR A 268 -3.93 -20.70 -3.06
C THR A 268 -3.72 -22.08 -2.46
N TYR A 269 -2.49 -22.41 -2.08
CA TYR A 269 -2.16 -23.64 -1.39
C TYR A 269 -2.89 -23.76 -0.05
N LEU A 270 -2.94 -22.70 0.75
CA LEU A 270 -3.70 -22.68 2.01
C LEU A 270 -5.20 -22.88 1.77
N ALA A 271 -5.78 -22.20 0.79
CA ALA A 271 -7.19 -22.33 0.44
C ALA A 271 -7.54 -23.75 -0.04
N TRP A 272 -6.66 -24.37 -0.85
CA TRP A 272 -6.81 -25.76 -1.28
C TRP A 272 -6.64 -26.73 -0.11
N ARG A 273 -5.65 -26.51 0.76
CA ARG A 273 -5.36 -27.34 1.93
C ARG A 273 -6.52 -27.35 2.93
N TYR A 274 -7.10 -26.19 3.19
CA TYR A 274 -8.23 -26.04 4.11
C TYR A 274 -9.60 -26.08 3.43
N ALA A 275 -9.67 -26.38 2.13
CA ALA A 275 -10.96 -26.56 1.45
C ALA A 275 -11.77 -27.67 2.15
N GLY A 276 -13.09 -27.52 2.25
CA GLY A 276 -13.94 -28.49 2.93
C GLY A 276 -13.81 -28.51 4.45
N THR A 277 -13.15 -27.51 5.06
CA THR A 277 -13.24 -27.29 6.51
C THR A 277 -14.67 -26.87 6.86
N GLY A 278 -15.26 -27.56 7.84
CA GLY A 278 -16.59 -27.24 8.35
C GLY A 278 -16.50 -26.56 9.71
N LEU A 279 -17.25 -25.48 9.91
CA LEU A 279 -17.42 -24.82 11.20
C LEU A 279 -18.81 -25.17 11.75
N ALA A 280 -18.85 -25.77 12.93
CA ALA A 280 -20.07 -26.00 13.70
C ALA A 280 -20.03 -25.17 14.98
N LEU A 281 -21.12 -24.43 15.24
CA LEU A 281 -21.31 -23.59 16.42
C LEU A 281 -22.51 -24.11 17.21
N GLN A 282 -22.37 -24.21 18.52
CA GLN A 282 -23.48 -24.56 19.42
C GLN A 282 -23.55 -23.50 20.54
N PRO A 283 -24.62 -22.67 20.59
CA PRO A 283 -25.72 -22.59 19.63
C PRO A 283 -25.28 -22.09 18.24
N ALA A 284 -26.05 -22.42 17.19
CA ALA A 284 -25.72 -22.08 15.79
C ALA A 284 -25.57 -20.57 15.53
N ARG A 285 -26.23 -19.76 16.35
CA ARG A 285 -26.06 -18.31 16.41
C ARG A 285 -25.63 -17.94 17.83
N PRO A 286 -24.33 -17.67 18.05
CA PRO A 286 -23.83 -17.30 19.36
C PRO A 286 -24.49 -16.00 19.83
N LEU A 287 -25.01 -16.01 21.05
CA LEU A 287 -25.65 -14.86 21.68
C LEU A 287 -24.66 -14.16 22.63
N ALA A 288 -24.68 -12.83 22.64
CA ALA A 288 -23.91 -12.03 23.58
C ALA A 288 -24.21 -12.45 25.04
N GLY A 289 -23.17 -12.58 25.86
CA GLY A 289 -23.26 -12.98 27.27
C GLY A 289 -23.37 -14.48 27.52
N HIS A 290 -23.47 -15.30 26.46
CA HIS A 290 -23.57 -16.75 26.57
C HIS A 290 -22.30 -17.46 26.09
N THR A 291 -22.10 -18.68 26.56
CA THR A 291 -21.02 -19.54 26.08
C THR A 291 -21.37 -20.12 24.71
N VAL A 292 -20.37 -20.18 23.83
CA VAL A 292 -20.44 -20.83 22.52
C VAL A 292 -19.42 -21.96 22.48
N GLU A 293 -19.89 -23.15 22.14
CA GLU A 293 -19.02 -24.25 21.77
C GLU A 293 -18.73 -24.18 20.27
N VAL A 294 -17.45 -24.22 19.93
CA VAL A 294 -16.97 -24.12 18.57
C VAL A 294 -16.29 -25.43 18.21
N ALA A 295 -16.75 -26.07 17.12
CA ALA A 295 -16.14 -27.27 16.57
C ALA A 295 -15.73 -27.04 15.11
N LEU A 296 -14.44 -27.07 14.86
CA LEU A 296 -13.84 -26.91 13.54
C LEU A 296 -13.37 -28.28 13.03
N VAL A 297 -13.96 -28.76 11.93
CA VAL A 297 -13.62 -30.05 11.31
C VAL A 297 -12.67 -29.81 10.16
N VAL A 298 -11.40 -30.13 10.38
CA VAL A 298 -10.29 -29.95 9.44
C VAL A 298 -10.15 -31.20 8.55
N PRO A 299 -9.94 -31.05 7.23
CA PRO A 299 -9.82 -32.17 6.31
C PRO A 299 -8.51 -32.97 6.51
N ALA A 300 -8.50 -34.24 6.08
CA ALA A 300 -7.36 -35.15 6.24
C ALA A 300 -6.04 -34.63 5.66
N ARG A 301 -6.10 -33.83 4.59
CA ARG A 301 -4.92 -33.16 4.00
C ARG A 301 -4.25 -32.12 4.92
N ALA A 302 -4.98 -31.58 5.88
CA ALA A 302 -4.47 -30.56 6.80
C ALA A 302 -4.11 -31.12 8.18
N ALA A 303 -4.73 -32.23 8.58
CA ALA A 303 -4.60 -32.86 9.90
C ALA A 303 -3.16 -33.31 10.30
N PRO A 304 -2.32 -33.91 9.42
CA PRO A 304 -1.00 -34.40 9.82
C PRO A 304 -0.06 -33.32 10.38
N ARG A 305 -0.17 -32.09 9.88
CA ARG A 305 0.68 -30.96 10.31
C ARG A 305 0.23 -30.33 11.64
N MET A 306 -0.94 -30.72 12.13
CA MET A 306 -1.55 -30.24 13.36
C MET A 306 -1.31 -31.19 14.53
N GLN A 307 -1.07 -32.47 14.24
CA GLN A 307 -0.73 -33.46 15.24
C GLN A 307 0.61 -33.10 15.92
N GLY A 308 0.66 -33.22 17.24
CA GLY A 308 1.85 -32.91 18.05
C GLY A 308 2.12 -31.42 18.32
N HIS A 309 1.24 -30.50 17.89
CA HIS A 309 1.38 -29.06 18.17
C HIS A 309 0.29 -28.58 19.14
N SER A 310 0.63 -27.65 20.04
CA SER A 310 -0.33 -26.97 20.92
C SER A 310 -1.10 -25.90 20.13
N LEU A 311 -2.23 -26.28 19.55
CA LEU A 311 -3.07 -25.35 18.79
C LEU A 311 -3.96 -24.50 19.71
N GLN A 312 -4.25 -23.28 19.26
CA GLN A 312 -5.22 -22.39 19.89
C GLN A 312 -6.27 -21.93 18.89
N LEU A 313 -7.50 -21.81 19.35
CA LEU A 313 -8.56 -21.11 18.62
C LEU A 313 -8.71 -19.73 19.25
N ARG A 314 -8.80 -18.69 18.42
CA ARG A 314 -9.02 -17.32 18.86
C ARG A 314 -10.30 -16.77 18.28
N LEU A 315 -11.25 -16.44 19.13
CA LEU A 315 -12.44 -15.66 18.76
C LEU A 315 -12.10 -14.18 18.87
N ALA A 316 -12.22 -13.42 17.78
CA ALA A 316 -11.86 -12.01 17.74
C ALA A 316 -12.94 -11.15 17.07
N GLN A 317 -13.13 -9.97 17.64
CA GLN A 317 -13.97 -8.91 17.09
C GLN A 317 -13.11 -7.95 16.27
N TYR A 318 -13.50 -7.72 15.04
CA TYR A 318 -12.91 -6.76 14.13
C TYR A 318 -13.88 -5.61 13.85
N ARG A 319 -13.34 -4.40 13.71
CA ARG A 319 -14.05 -3.23 13.19
C ARG A 319 -13.48 -2.90 11.82
N VAL A 320 -14.37 -2.75 10.83
CA VAL A 320 -14.01 -2.45 9.46
C VAL A 320 -14.52 -1.06 9.11
N ASP A 321 -13.59 -0.14 8.81
CA ASP A 321 -13.93 1.19 8.34
C ASP A 321 -14.13 1.19 6.82
N GLU A 322 -15.38 1.05 6.38
CA GLU A 322 -15.72 1.08 4.96
C GLU A 322 -15.69 2.48 4.33
N ALA A 323 -15.61 3.55 5.14
CA ALA A 323 -15.56 4.91 4.60
C ALA A 323 -14.17 5.26 4.06
N SER A 324 -13.15 4.55 4.53
CA SER A 324 -11.76 4.73 4.13
C SER A 324 -11.37 3.78 2.99
N SER A 325 -10.53 4.27 2.07
CA SER A 325 -9.96 3.45 0.99
C SER A 325 -9.18 2.27 1.56
N GLY A 326 -9.38 1.08 1.00
CA GLY A 326 -8.75 -0.16 1.46
C GLY A 326 -9.46 -0.86 2.62
N SER A 327 -10.58 -0.31 3.11
CA SER A 327 -11.40 -0.89 4.19
C SER A 327 -10.56 -1.39 5.39
N PRO A 328 -9.77 -0.51 6.03
CA PRO A 328 -8.86 -0.93 7.08
C PRO A 328 -9.61 -1.64 8.21
N GLU A 329 -9.07 -2.79 8.60
CA GLU A 329 -9.63 -3.61 9.67
C GLU A 329 -8.80 -3.43 10.94
N ARG A 330 -9.45 -3.29 12.09
CA ARG A 330 -8.80 -3.34 13.40
C ARG A 330 -9.42 -4.45 14.24
N CYS A 331 -8.59 -5.31 14.80
CA CYS A 331 -9.02 -6.14 15.92
C CYS A 331 -9.28 -5.22 17.11
N VAL A 332 -10.39 -5.40 17.84
CA VAL A 332 -10.72 -4.61 19.03
C VAL A 332 -10.75 -5.44 20.30
N GLU A 333 -11.04 -6.72 20.15
CA GLU A 333 -11.09 -7.67 21.26
C GLU A 333 -10.81 -9.07 20.74
N SER A 334 -10.14 -9.89 21.54
CA SER A 334 -9.82 -11.26 21.18
C SER A 334 -9.68 -12.17 22.40
N PHE A 335 -10.17 -13.39 22.28
CA PHE A 335 -10.17 -14.43 23.29
C PHE A 335 -9.52 -15.68 22.70
N ALA A 336 -8.46 -16.19 23.32
CA ALA A 336 -7.74 -17.37 22.84
C ALA A 336 -7.91 -18.53 23.82
N GLU A 337 -8.30 -19.69 23.32
CA GLU A 337 -8.56 -20.89 24.11
C GLU A 337 -7.78 -22.08 23.52
N PRO A 338 -7.24 -22.97 24.38
CA PRO A 338 -6.58 -24.19 23.93
C PRO A 338 -7.58 -25.11 23.24
N VAL A 339 -7.08 -25.85 22.24
CA VAL A 339 -7.93 -26.71 21.42
C VAL A 339 -7.95 -28.14 21.96
N ALA A 340 -9.14 -28.68 22.19
CA ALA A 340 -9.34 -30.11 22.35
C ALA A 340 -9.36 -30.78 20.97
N MET A 341 -8.37 -31.63 20.70
CA MET A 341 -8.22 -32.33 19.42
C MET A 341 -8.85 -33.72 19.51
N GLN A 342 -9.71 -34.06 18.55
CA GLN A 342 -10.35 -35.38 18.46
C GLN A 342 -10.26 -35.92 17.03
N PRO A 343 -9.84 -37.18 16.83
CA PRO A 343 -9.89 -37.80 15.51
C PRO A 343 -11.34 -37.90 15.03
N ALA A 344 -11.57 -37.61 13.76
CA ALA A 344 -12.87 -37.74 13.09
C ALA A 344 -12.78 -38.74 11.94
N SER A 345 -13.94 -39.23 11.47
CA SER A 345 -14.01 -40.22 10.40
C SER A 345 -13.31 -39.75 9.11
N GLY A 346 -12.71 -40.69 8.39
CA GLY A 346 -12.02 -40.41 7.11
C GLY A 346 -10.73 -39.60 7.27
N GLY A 347 -9.99 -39.76 8.37
CA GLY A 347 -8.72 -39.09 8.63
C GLY A 347 -8.84 -37.59 8.93
N ARG A 348 -10.05 -37.09 9.16
CA ARG A 348 -10.32 -35.70 9.53
C ARG A 348 -9.98 -35.47 10.99
N LEU A 349 -9.85 -34.20 11.36
CA LEU A 349 -9.53 -33.79 12.72
C LEU A 349 -10.57 -32.78 13.21
N ARG A 350 -11.20 -33.07 14.34
CA ARG A 350 -12.13 -32.15 15.01
C ARG A 350 -11.37 -31.37 16.07
N LEU A 351 -11.41 -30.06 15.97
CA LEU A 351 -10.83 -29.10 16.90
C LEU A 351 -11.98 -28.44 17.66
N ALA A 352 -12.03 -28.58 18.98
CA ALA A 352 -13.10 -28.02 19.82
C ALA A 352 -12.56 -27.02 20.85
N ALA A 353 -13.26 -25.91 21.03
CA ALA A 353 -13.00 -24.93 22.07
C ALA A 353 -14.32 -24.28 22.54
N ARG A 354 -14.31 -23.70 23.74
CA ARG A 354 -15.46 -23.01 24.33
C ARG A 354 -15.09 -21.57 24.60
N PHE A 355 -15.92 -20.63 24.16
CA PHE A 355 -15.71 -19.21 24.39
C PHE A 355 -16.90 -18.61 25.13
N LEU A 356 -16.66 -17.64 26.01
CA LEU A 356 -17.70 -16.77 26.55
C LEU A 356 -17.81 -15.54 25.65
N VAL A 357 -18.96 -15.34 25.00
CA VAL A 357 -19.19 -14.13 24.20
C VAL A 357 -19.48 -12.97 25.17
N PRO A 358 -18.82 -11.81 25.02
CA PRO A 358 -19.08 -10.65 25.88
C PRO A 358 -20.57 -10.26 25.91
N PRO A 359 -21.11 -9.82 27.05
CA PRO A 359 -22.53 -9.43 27.17
C PRO A 359 -22.89 -8.21 26.31
N ASP A 360 -21.91 -7.37 26.00
CA ASP A 360 -22.05 -6.18 25.16
C ASP A 360 -21.70 -6.45 23.68
N ALA A 361 -21.46 -7.70 23.30
CA ALA A 361 -21.04 -8.07 21.96
C ALA A 361 -22.08 -7.64 20.90
N PRO A 362 -21.70 -6.78 19.93
CA PRO A 362 -22.62 -6.37 18.89
C PRO A 362 -22.82 -7.46 17.83
N THR A 363 -23.98 -7.45 17.19
CA THR A 363 -24.31 -8.35 16.08
C THR A 363 -23.30 -8.24 14.94
N SER A 364 -22.85 -9.39 14.42
CA SER A 364 -21.97 -9.44 13.25
C SER A 364 -22.64 -8.78 12.03
N GLY A 365 -21.89 -7.96 11.29
CA GLY A 365 -22.38 -7.15 10.18
C GLY A 365 -23.08 -5.85 10.58
N ALA A 366 -23.37 -5.61 11.88
CA ALA A 366 -23.95 -4.34 12.33
C ALA A 366 -22.95 -3.18 12.18
N ARG A 367 -23.45 -1.95 12.18
CA ARG A 367 -22.60 -0.75 12.27
C ARG A 367 -22.57 -0.22 13.69
N ARG A 368 -21.39 0.05 14.21
CA ARG A 368 -21.15 0.69 15.51
C ARG A 368 -20.10 1.76 15.36
N SER A 369 -20.39 2.97 15.83
CA SER A 369 -19.45 4.11 15.75
C SER A 369 -18.98 4.46 14.33
N GLY A 370 -19.79 4.11 13.31
CA GLY A 370 -19.47 4.29 11.89
C GLY A 370 -18.67 3.14 11.26
N GLU A 371 -18.24 2.14 12.04
CA GLU A 371 -17.48 0.97 11.57
C GLU A 371 -18.40 -0.26 11.50
N ARG A 372 -18.17 -1.17 10.54
CA ARG A 372 -18.85 -2.48 10.50
C ARG A 372 -18.20 -3.43 11.51
N VAL A 373 -19.01 -4.18 12.23
CA VAL A 373 -18.56 -5.25 13.13
C VAL A 373 -18.40 -6.55 12.37
N GLU A 374 -17.28 -7.23 12.54
CA GLU A 374 -17.08 -8.60 12.06
C GLU A 374 -16.55 -9.46 13.21
N TRP A 375 -17.05 -10.68 13.35
CA TRP A 375 -16.55 -11.65 14.30
C TRP A 375 -15.88 -12.80 13.56
N ARG A 376 -14.68 -13.17 13.97
CA ARG A 376 -13.87 -14.18 13.29
C ARG A 376 -13.27 -15.16 14.28
N LEU A 377 -13.23 -16.42 13.86
CA LEU A 377 -12.52 -17.49 14.52
C LEU A 377 -11.22 -17.76 13.78
N ASP A 378 -10.11 -17.52 14.45
CA ASP A 378 -8.75 -17.73 13.95
C ASP A 378 -8.16 -19.01 14.53
N LEU A 379 -7.54 -19.84 13.69
CA LEU A 379 -6.75 -20.99 14.13
C LEU A 379 -5.27 -20.61 14.18
N LEU A 380 -4.68 -20.70 15.37
CA LEU A 380 -3.30 -20.31 15.66
C LEU A 380 -2.45 -21.53 16.00
N ARG A 381 -1.23 -21.58 15.45
CA ARG A 381 -0.22 -22.59 15.82
C ARG A 381 0.57 -22.19 17.06
N THR A 382 0.81 -20.90 17.23
CA THR A 382 1.46 -20.30 18.39
C THR A 382 0.60 -19.15 18.89
N PRO A 383 0.62 -18.83 20.20
CA PRO A 383 -0.26 -17.80 20.78
C PRO A 383 -0.11 -16.43 20.11
N GLU A 384 1.10 -16.08 19.67
CA GLU A 384 1.42 -14.81 19.00
C GLU A 384 1.59 -14.94 17.48
N GLY A 385 1.29 -16.12 16.92
CA GLY A 385 1.46 -16.42 15.51
C GLY A 385 0.42 -15.77 14.59
N ALA A 386 0.71 -15.79 13.29
CA ALA A 386 -0.29 -15.46 12.27
C ALA A 386 -1.37 -16.57 12.21
N PRO A 387 -2.64 -16.21 11.94
CA PRO A 387 -3.70 -17.19 11.77
C PRO A 387 -3.44 -18.06 10.54
N GLU A 388 -3.54 -19.39 10.70
CA GLU A 388 -3.45 -20.34 9.58
C GLU A 388 -4.77 -20.45 8.82
N LEU A 389 -5.89 -20.28 9.53
CA LEU A 389 -7.24 -20.32 8.99
C LEU A 389 -8.11 -19.33 9.76
N THR A 390 -8.97 -18.62 9.03
CA THR A 390 -9.94 -17.67 9.59
C THR A 390 -11.34 -18.04 9.08
N CYS A 391 -12.32 -18.06 9.98
CA CYS A 391 -13.73 -18.35 9.67
C CYS A 391 -14.63 -17.28 10.27
N ASP A 392 -15.65 -16.84 9.53
CA ASP A 392 -16.61 -15.84 10.01
C ASP A 392 -17.60 -16.47 11.02
N VAL A 393 -17.89 -15.76 12.11
CA VAL A 393 -18.79 -16.20 13.19
C VAL A 393 -20.00 -15.26 13.27
N PRO A 394 -21.24 -15.76 13.15
CA PRO A 394 -22.45 -14.93 13.14
C PRO A 394 -22.95 -14.63 14.57
N VAL A 395 -22.19 -13.84 15.33
CA VAL A 395 -22.59 -13.40 16.69
C VAL A 395 -23.85 -12.50 16.62
N GLN A 396 -24.76 -12.67 17.57
CA GLN A 396 -25.95 -11.84 17.77
C GLN A 396 -25.89 -11.10 19.10
N ALA A 397 -26.20 -9.81 19.08
CA ALA A 397 -26.34 -9.04 20.31
C ALA A 397 -27.50 -9.57 21.16
N ALA A 398 -27.40 -9.42 22.48
CA ALA A 398 -28.50 -9.68 23.39
C ALA A 398 -29.68 -8.74 23.09
N ALA A 399 -30.90 -9.19 23.39
CA ALA A 399 -32.08 -8.34 23.30
C ALA A 399 -31.86 -7.09 24.16
N GLN A 400 -31.93 -5.91 23.54
CA GLN A 400 -31.70 -4.66 24.25
C GLN A 400 -32.85 -4.41 25.25
N PRO A 401 -32.56 -4.06 26.50
CA PRO A 401 -33.56 -3.43 27.35
C PRO A 401 -34.00 -2.08 26.74
N LEU A 402 -35.22 -1.62 27.03
CA LEU A 402 -35.80 -0.36 26.49
C LEU A 402 -34.98 0.90 26.78
N SER A 403 -34.01 0.84 27.69
CA SER A 403 -32.99 1.87 27.93
C SER A 403 -31.97 1.85 26.79
N GLY A 404 -31.75 3.00 26.14
CA GLY A 404 -30.99 3.16 24.89
C GLY A 404 -29.68 2.38 24.73
N GLU A 405 -29.21 2.30 23.49
CA GLU A 405 -28.05 1.51 23.08
C GLU A 405 -26.82 1.77 23.98
N PRO A 406 -26.22 0.74 24.62
CA PRO A 406 -25.12 0.93 25.55
C PRO A 406 -23.93 1.61 24.87
N PRO A 407 -23.21 2.50 25.59
CA PRO A 407 -22.09 3.24 25.04
C PRO A 407 -21.05 2.27 24.46
N ASP A 408 -20.67 2.48 23.21
CA ASP A 408 -19.66 1.65 22.55
C ASP A 408 -18.29 1.93 23.19
N ARG A 409 -17.82 0.99 24.02
CA ARG A 409 -16.50 1.07 24.68
C ARG A 409 -15.34 1.18 23.70
N PHE A 410 -15.55 0.83 22.43
CA PHE A 410 -14.56 0.92 21.37
C PHE A 410 -14.74 2.15 20.46
N ASP A 411 -15.66 3.07 20.78
CA ASP A 411 -15.85 4.30 20.03
C ASP A 411 -14.65 5.24 20.22
N ARG A 412 -13.82 5.35 19.18
CA ARG A 412 -12.70 6.30 19.16
C ARG A 412 -13.19 7.74 19.25
N ARG A 413 -14.37 8.06 18.71
CA ARG A 413 -14.90 9.43 18.73
C ARG A 413 -15.34 9.83 20.14
N ALA A 414 -15.97 8.93 20.89
CA ALA A 414 -16.28 9.15 22.30
C ALA A 414 -15.01 9.39 23.12
N ALA A 415 -13.95 8.60 22.91
CA ALA A 415 -12.69 8.79 23.63
C ALA A 415 -12.01 10.15 23.33
N TRP A 416 -12.18 10.68 22.11
CA TRP A 416 -11.68 12.02 21.73
C TRP A 416 -12.59 13.16 22.18
N LYS A 417 -13.90 12.92 22.30
CA LYS A 417 -14.90 13.87 22.79
C LYS A 417 -15.02 13.87 24.32
N GLY A 418 -14.41 12.90 24.99
CA GLY A 418 -14.46 12.76 26.44
C GLY A 418 -13.97 14.01 27.16
N THR A 419 -14.65 14.39 28.24
CA THR A 419 -14.28 15.51 29.08
C THR A 419 -12.87 15.29 29.62
N PRO A 420 -11.92 16.22 29.44
CA PRO A 420 -10.57 16.03 29.93
C PRO A 420 -10.55 15.81 31.44
N VAL A 421 -9.78 14.82 31.86
CA VAL A 421 -9.80 14.30 33.23
C VAL A 421 -8.82 15.11 34.08
N PRO A 422 -9.20 15.62 35.25
CA PRO A 422 -8.27 16.34 36.12
C PRO A 422 -7.13 15.42 36.59
N VAL A 423 -5.93 15.98 36.69
CA VAL A 423 -4.77 15.33 37.29
C VAL A 423 -4.74 15.74 38.76
N SER A 424 -5.15 14.84 39.65
CA SER A 424 -5.14 15.11 41.09
C SER A 424 -3.70 15.25 41.61
N ALA A 425 -3.45 16.32 42.38
CA ALA A 425 -2.20 16.54 43.07
C ALA A 425 -2.10 15.62 44.31
N ARG A 426 -1.58 14.39 44.12
CA ARG A 426 -1.37 13.32 45.14
C ARG A 426 -2.68 12.85 45.84
N PRO A 427 -2.81 11.56 46.21
CA PRO A 427 -3.95 11.13 47.03
C PRO A 427 -3.86 11.76 48.42
N ALA A 428 -4.90 12.50 48.82
CA ALA A 428 -5.12 12.93 50.20
C ALA A 428 -5.60 11.72 51.02
N GLY A 429 -4.68 10.79 51.30
CA GLY A 429 -4.91 9.74 52.30
C GLY A 429 -4.53 10.25 53.70
N PRO A 430 -5.28 9.91 54.75
CA PRO A 430 -4.91 10.26 56.11
C PRO A 430 -3.63 9.51 56.48
N GLY A 431 -2.51 10.23 56.66
CA GLY A 431 -1.18 9.67 56.95
C GLY A 431 -0.06 10.13 56.01
N ALA A 432 -0.33 10.94 54.99
CA ALA A 432 0.70 11.52 54.14
C ALA A 432 1.32 12.80 54.76
N GLU A 433 1.86 12.70 55.97
CA GLU A 433 2.75 13.73 56.52
C GLU A 433 4.17 13.51 56.00
N GLN A 434 4.72 14.56 55.38
CA GLN A 434 6.15 14.89 55.27
C GLN A 434 7.09 13.75 54.80
N ASP A 435 7.06 13.44 53.52
CA ASP A 435 8.24 12.96 52.78
C ASP A 435 8.31 13.72 51.45
N ASP A 436 8.91 14.93 51.51
CA ASP A 436 9.23 15.73 50.33
C ASP A 436 10.37 15.12 49.48
N GLU A 437 11.01 14.04 49.96
CA GLU A 437 12.12 13.32 49.32
C GLU A 437 11.70 12.10 48.46
N ALA A 438 10.42 11.76 48.36
CA ALA A 438 10.00 10.62 47.55
C ALA A 438 10.40 10.80 46.07
N PRO A 439 11.13 9.85 45.46
CA PRO A 439 11.67 10.02 44.11
C PRO A 439 10.57 10.17 43.06
N MET A 440 10.67 11.23 42.27
CA MET A 440 9.74 11.56 41.20
C MET A 440 9.82 10.52 40.08
N PHE A 441 8.82 9.65 39.97
CA PHE A 441 8.79 8.63 38.93
C PHE A 441 8.41 9.26 37.58
N LEU A 442 9.39 9.41 36.69
CA LEU A 442 9.18 9.89 35.32
C LEU A 442 9.27 8.74 34.32
N PRO A 443 8.39 8.71 33.30
CA PRO A 443 8.49 7.71 32.24
C PRO A 443 9.80 7.90 31.46
N PRO A 444 10.39 6.83 30.89
CA PRO A 444 11.68 6.89 30.19
C PRO A 444 11.70 7.79 28.95
N ALA A 445 10.53 8.23 28.48
CA ALA A 445 10.39 9.20 27.40
C ALA A 445 10.56 10.66 27.84
N VAL A 446 10.67 10.93 29.14
CA VAL A 446 10.79 12.27 29.73
C VAL A 446 12.05 12.34 30.57
N THR A 447 12.93 13.28 30.25
CA THR A 447 14.12 13.57 31.06
C THR A 447 13.92 14.91 31.76
N LEU A 448 14.13 14.91 33.08
CA LEU A 448 14.14 16.11 33.89
C LEU A 448 15.57 16.62 34.05
N GLN A 449 15.80 17.88 33.71
CA GLN A 449 17.05 18.58 33.93
C GLN A 449 16.81 19.76 34.86
N GLU A 450 17.37 19.70 36.06
CA GLU A 450 17.31 20.79 37.02
C GLU A 450 18.41 21.83 36.73
N THR A 451 18.01 23.10 36.73
CA THR A 451 18.92 24.24 36.63
C THR A 451 18.59 25.25 37.72
N ARG A 452 19.53 26.17 38.01
CA ARG A 452 19.34 27.22 39.02
C ARG A 452 18.05 28.04 38.83
N HIS A 453 17.59 28.21 37.58
CA HIS A 453 16.47 29.08 37.25
C HIS A 453 15.23 28.35 36.70
N ALA A 454 15.32 27.05 36.41
CA ALA A 454 14.19 26.29 35.91
C ALA A 454 14.36 24.77 36.08
N TRP A 455 13.24 24.07 36.19
CA TRP A 455 13.17 22.62 35.96
C TRP A 455 12.74 22.36 34.52
N HIS A 456 13.61 21.74 33.72
CA HIS A 456 13.38 21.49 32.31
C HIS A 456 12.93 20.04 32.08
N PHE A 457 11.70 19.87 31.62
CA PHE A 457 11.18 18.61 31.10
C PHE A 457 11.45 18.56 29.60
N VAL A 458 12.35 17.65 29.20
CA VAL A 458 12.67 17.39 27.80
C VAL A 458 11.99 16.09 27.38
N PHE A 459 11.14 16.18 26.36
CA PHE A 459 10.40 15.04 25.84
C PHE A 459 11.15 14.42 24.68
N ARG A 460 11.41 13.11 24.75
CA ARG A 460 12.08 12.37 23.68
C ARG A 460 11.19 12.41 22.42
N PRO A 461 11.75 12.75 21.25
CA PRO A 461 10.96 12.83 20.02
C PRO A 461 10.46 11.43 19.62
N GLY A 462 9.27 11.37 19.00
CA GLY A 462 8.67 10.10 18.58
C GLY A 462 9.50 9.41 17.49
N GLY A 463 9.44 8.08 17.42
CA GLY A 463 10.32 7.27 16.53
C GLY A 463 10.33 7.69 15.04
N TRP A 464 9.27 8.34 14.55
CA TRP A 464 9.23 8.87 13.18
C TRP A 464 10.25 9.98 12.89
N THR A 465 10.71 10.73 13.89
CA THR A 465 11.75 11.76 13.67
C THR A 465 13.11 11.12 13.33
N TRP A 466 13.41 9.96 13.92
CA TRP A 466 14.59 9.17 13.59
C TRP A 466 14.47 8.54 12.20
N ALA A 467 13.29 8.01 11.86
CA ALA A 467 13.02 7.50 10.52
C ALA A 467 13.18 8.60 9.45
N ALA A 468 12.68 9.81 9.71
CA ALA A 468 12.86 10.95 8.81
C ALA A 468 14.35 11.33 8.65
N GLY A 469 15.13 11.31 9.74
CA GLY A 469 16.58 11.53 9.69
C GLY A 469 17.31 10.46 8.87
N ILE A 470 16.99 9.18 9.08
CA ILE A 470 17.55 8.07 8.30
C ILE A 470 17.21 8.23 6.82
N VAL A 471 15.95 8.50 6.48
CA VAL A 471 15.54 8.73 5.08
C VAL A 471 16.32 9.89 4.47
N LEU A 472 16.52 10.99 5.20
CA LEU A 472 17.27 12.15 4.71
C LEU A 472 18.75 11.81 4.49
N VAL A 473 19.39 11.07 5.41
CA VAL A 473 20.77 10.59 5.24
C VAL A 473 20.89 9.62 4.07
N THR A 474 19.97 8.68 3.92
CA THR A 474 19.95 7.74 2.80
C THR A 474 19.75 8.45 1.46
N LEU A 475 18.88 9.46 1.41
CA LEU A 475 18.68 10.30 0.22
C LEU A 475 19.95 11.11 -0.10
N ALA A 476 20.61 11.69 0.91
CA ALA A 476 21.83 12.45 0.73
C ALA A 476 23.01 11.58 0.27
N LEU A 477 23.22 10.42 0.92
CA LEU A 477 24.23 9.44 0.53
C LEU A 477 23.94 8.87 -0.86
N GLY A 478 22.68 8.59 -1.16
CA GLY A 478 22.26 8.18 -2.49
C GLY A 478 22.58 9.26 -3.54
N ALA A 479 22.33 10.53 -3.23
CA ALA A 479 22.64 11.62 -4.15
C ALA A 479 24.14 11.80 -4.39
N VAL A 480 24.96 11.76 -3.34
CA VAL A 480 26.43 11.85 -3.44
C VAL A 480 27.02 10.64 -4.18
N ALA A 481 26.53 9.43 -3.89
CA ALA A 481 26.97 8.22 -4.57
C ALA A 481 26.60 8.21 -6.06
N LEU A 482 25.43 8.75 -6.41
CA LEU A 482 25.00 8.86 -7.81
C LEU A 482 25.80 9.92 -8.58
N ASP A 483 26.11 11.06 -7.95
CA ASP A 483 26.94 12.11 -8.55
C ASP A 483 28.39 11.65 -8.77
N GLY A 484 28.96 10.93 -7.80
CA GLY A 484 30.29 10.29 -7.92
C GLY A 484 30.38 9.20 -8.99
N LEU A 485 29.25 8.71 -9.49
CA LEU A 485 29.14 7.71 -10.57
C LEU A 485 28.80 8.34 -11.94
N GLY A 486 28.85 9.67 -12.06
CA GLY A 486 28.51 10.40 -13.29
C GLY A 486 27.02 10.38 -13.64
N VAL A 487 26.16 9.88 -12.75
CA VAL A 487 24.70 9.90 -12.87
C VAL A 487 24.20 11.12 -12.12
N SER A 488 24.24 12.28 -12.77
CA SER A 488 23.73 13.49 -12.11
C SER A 488 22.21 13.38 -11.93
N LEU A 489 21.75 13.35 -10.67
CA LEU A 489 20.34 13.56 -10.31
C LEU A 489 19.79 14.87 -10.89
N ALA A 490 20.67 15.80 -11.31
CA ALA A 490 20.31 16.99 -12.07
C ALA A 490 19.55 16.67 -13.38
N ALA A 491 19.72 15.49 -13.98
CA ALA A 491 18.97 15.07 -15.17
C ALA A 491 17.47 14.81 -14.88
N GLY A 492 17.14 14.30 -13.68
CA GLY A 492 15.75 14.13 -13.22
C GLY A 492 15.15 15.39 -12.58
N TRP A 493 16.00 16.36 -12.23
CA TRP A 493 15.63 17.68 -11.69
C TRP A 493 15.55 18.78 -12.77
N ARG A 494 15.60 18.40 -14.07
CA ARG A 494 15.52 19.36 -15.18
C ARG A 494 14.20 20.12 -15.26
N THR A 495 13.14 19.61 -14.64
CA THR A 495 11.91 20.37 -14.48
C THR A 495 11.90 21.04 -13.09
N PRO A 496 11.60 22.34 -13.01
CA PRO A 496 11.53 23.06 -11.73
C PRO A 496 10.53 22.40 -10.75
N ALA A 497 9.52 21.70 -11.27
CA ALA A 497 8.56 20.93 -10.48
C ALA A 497 9.18 19.71 -9.76
N ALA A 498 10.04 18.92 -10.43
CA ALA A 498 10.67 17.75 -9.82
C ALA A 498 11.74 18.15 -8.79
N ALA A 499 12.51 19.20 -9.09
CA ALA A 499 13.47 19.79 -8.16
C ALA A 499 12.75 20.37 -6.93
N GLY A 500 11.66 21.11 -7.14
CA GLY A 500 10.83 21.67 -6.07
C GLY A 500 10.22 20.60 -5.17
N ALA A 501 9.73 19.48 -5.74
CA ALA A 501 9.21 18.37 -4.96
C ALA A 501 10.28 17.68 -4.09
N GLY A 502 11.49 17.49 -4.63
CA GLY A 502 12.62 16.95 -3.88
C GLY A 502 13.05 17.84 -2.70
N TRP A 503 13.15 19.14 -2.94
CA TRP A 503 13.46 20.12 -1.89
C TRP A 503 12.36 20.24 -0.84
N ALA A 504 11.09 20.26 -1.26
CA ALA A 504 9.96 20.26 -0.35
C ALA A 504 9.97 19.01 0.56
N LEU A 505 10.30 17.84 0.01
CA LEU A 505 10.45 16.61 0.79
C LEU A 505 11.62 16.72 1.78
N ALA A 506 12.79 17.20 1.36
CA ALA A 506 13.95 17.38 2.23
C ALA A 506 13.66 18.37 3.37
N VAL A 507 13.04 19.51 3.07
CA VAL A 507 12.60 20.51 4.05
C VAL A 507 11.59 19.92 5.03
N ALA A 508 10.62 19.13 4.55
CA ALA A 508 9.64 18.45 5.39
C ALA A 508 10.27 17.40 6.31
N LEU A 509 11.21 16.61 5.79
CA LEU A 509 11.94 15.59 6.56
C LEU A 509 12.85 16.23 7.61
N LEU A 510 13.61 17.27 7.26
CA LEU A 510 14.46 18.01 8.20
C LEU A 510 13.61 18.73 9.26
N HIS A 511 12.46 19.26 8.84
CA HIS A 511 11.49 19.84 9.75
C HIS A 511 10.99 18.80 10.76
N ALA A 512 10.57 17.62 10.29
CA ALA A 512 10.13 16.53 11.15
C ALA A 512 11.25 16.07 12.11
N ALA A 513 12.47 15.90 11.61
CA ALA A 513 13.63 15.44 12.39
C ALA A 513 14.07 16.44 13.47
N SER A 514 13.90 17.74 13.23
CA SER A 514 14.34 18.81 14.15
C SER A 514 13.28 19.25 15.16
N ARG A 515 12.06 18.68 15.13
CA ARG A 515 11.00 19.05 16.10
C ARG A 515 11.41 18.65 17.52
N ARG A 516 11.50 19.66 18.40
CA ARG A 516 11.72 19.48 19.84
C ARG A 516 10.60 20.12 20.63
N TRP A 517 10.25 19.47 21.73
CA TRP A 517 9.27 19.95 22.69
C TRP A 517 9.90 19.94 24.08
N THR A 518 9.85 21.10 24.74
CA THR A 518 10.38 21.27 26.10
C THR A 518 9.40 22.07 26.94
N LEU A 519 9.30 21.74 28.22
CA LEU A 519 8.53 22.48 29.21
C LEU A 519 9.49 22.91 30.31
N ALA A 520 9.56 24.20 30.60
CA ALA A 520 10.33 24.73 31.72
C ALA A 520 9.37 25.20 32.82
N VAL A 521 9.59 24.74 34.04
CA VAL A 521 8.93 25.25 35.24
C VAL A 521 9.89 26.26 35.87
N GLN A 522 9.53 27.53 35.79
CA GLN A 522 10.32 28.68 36.28
C GLN A 522 9.60 29.32 37.45
N ASP A 523 10.21 30.30 38.11
CA ASP A 523 9.60 31.01 39.25
C ASP A 523 8.41 31.89 38.85
N ALA A 524 8.37 32.36 37.61
CA ALA A 524 7.30 33.19 37.08
C ALA A 524 6.14 32.36 36.48
N GLY A 525 6.27 31.03 36.41
CA GLY A 525 5.27 30.13 35.84
C GLY A 525 5.87 29.09 34.90
N LEU A 526 5.06 28.62 33.96
CA LEU A 526 5.42 27.58 33.01
C LEU A 526 5.77 28.19 31.65
N VAL A 527 6.84 27.72 31.03
CA VAL A 527 7.19 28.06 29.64
C VAL A 527 7.17 26.80 28.78
N VAL A 528 6.20 26.72 27.87
CA VAL A 528 6.09 25.65 26.88
C VAL A 528 6.80 26.10 25.62
N GLN A 529 7.87 25.41 25.23
CA GLN A 529 8.61 25.72 24.02
C GLN A 529 8.50 24.57 23.01
N ARG A 530 8.10 24.93 21.80
CA ARG A 530 8.08 24.06 20.62
C ARG A 530 9.00 24.70 19.59
N ARG A 531 9.98 23.96 19.12
CA ARG A 531 10.93 24.46 18.12
C ARG A 531 11.20 23.42 17.06
N SER A 532 11.49 23.93 15.87
CA SER A 532 12.10 23.19 14.77
C SER A 532 13.14 24.10 14.13
N TRP A 533 13.86 23.61 13.13
CA TRP A 533 14.75 24.47 12.36
C TRP A 533 14.02 25.56 11.54
N LEU A 534 12.70 25.45 11.32
CA LEU A 534 11.86 26.43 10.61
C LEU A 534 11.25 27.50 11.53
N TRP A 535 10.90 27.15 12.76
CA TRP A 535 10.19 28.06 13.66
C TRP A 535 10.45 27.76 15.12
N SER A 536 10.27 28.78 15.95
CA SER A 536 10.31 28.67 17.40
C SER A 536 9.10 29.37 18.02
N HIS A 537 8.35 28.60 18.80
CA HIS A 537 7.16 29.06 19.50
C HIS A 537 7.33 28.80 21.01
N ALA A 538 7.23 29.84 21.81
CA ALA A 538 7.23 29.77 23.27
C ALA A 538 5.92 30.38 23.79
N ARG A 539 5.22 29.65 24.67
CA ARG A 539 4.02 30.13 25.34
C ARG A 539 4.22 30.09 26.84
N VAL A 540 3.92 31.20 27.49
CA VAL A 540 3.99 31.32 28.94
C VAL A 540 2.61 31.06 29.52
N VAL A 541 2.54 30.30 30.60
CA VAL A 541 1.31 29.94 31.30
C VAL A 541 1.52 30.25 32.79
N PRO A 542 0.53 30.85 33.48
CA PRO A 542 0.62 31.07 34.92
C PRO A 542 0.92 29.77 35.67
N GLY A 543 1.80 29.83 36.67
CA GLY A 543 2.16 28.65 37.45
C GLY A 543 0.99 28.07 38.25
N GLU A 544 0.03 28.91 38.69
CA GLU A 544 -1.20 28.45 39.35
C GLU A 544 -2.00 27.43 38.53
N ALA A 545 -1.89 27.49 37.19
CA ALA A 545 -2.56 26.55 36.31
C ALA A 545 -2.06 25.09 36.49
N THR A 546 -0.92 24.85 37.17
CA THR A 546 -0.48 23.49 37.52
C THR A 546 -1.39 22.79 38.51
N GLN A 547 -2.22 23.52 39.26
CA GLN A 547 -3.13 22.93 40.25
C GLN A 547 -4.40 22.34 39.61
N ALA A 548 -4.72 22.75 38.39
CA ALA A 548 -5.93 22.34 37.66
C ALA A 548 -5.60 21.69 36.30
N LEU A 549 -4.46 20.99 36.21
CA LEU A 549 -4.06 20.30 34.98
C LEU A 549 -5.10 19.25 34.60
N VAL A 550 -5.38 19.15 33.30
CA VAL A 550 -6.23 18.10 32.74
C VAL A 550 -5.48 17.28 31.72
N ARG A 551 -5.70 15.97 31.73
CA ARG A 551 -5.23 15.04 30.71
C ARG A 551 -6.34 14.79 29.69
N ALA A 552 -6.00 14.80 28.42
CA ALA A 552 -6.92 14.45 27.33
C ALA A 552 -6.26 13.47 26.36
N LEU A 553 -7.05 12.54 25.81
CA LEU A 553 -6.59 11.62 24.79
C LEU A 553 -6.22 12.41 23.52
N GLN A 554 -5.01 12.19 23.01
CA GLN A 554 -4.51 12.90 21.84
C GLN A 554 -4.39 12.00 20.61
N ARG A 555 -3.96 10.76 20.80
CA ARG A 555 -3.80 9.80 19.71
C ARG A 555 -3.87 8.38 20.25
N VAL A 556 -4.31 7.45 19.41
CA VAL A 556 -4.21 6.01 19.64
C VAL A 556 -3.47 5.39 18.45
N THR A 557 -2.58 4.43 18.71
CA THR A 557 -1.83 3.70 17.68
C THR A 557 -1.86 2.21 17.95
N GLY A 558 -1.82 1.38 16.91
CA GLY A 558 -1.92 -0.07 17.03
C GLY A 558 -3.37 -0.56 16.92
N SER A 559 -3.55 -1.86 17.14
CA SER A 559 -4.87 -2.53 17.09
C SER A 559 -4.95 -3.69 18.08
N GLY A 560 -6.14 -3.91 18.63
CA GLY A 560 -6.45 -5.01 19.54
C GLY A 560 -5.60 -4.93 20.82
N PRO A 561 -5.02 -6.05 21.29
CA PRO A 561 -4.23 -6.07 22.53
C PRO A 561 -2.93 -5.24 22.45
N SER A 562 -2.51 -4.82 21.25
CA SER A 562 -1.33 -3.96 21.04
C SER A 562 -1.66 -2.46 20.97
N GLU A 563 -2.93 -2.08 21.16
CA GLU A 563 -3.37 -0.69 21.07
C GLU A 563 -2.78 0.17 22.20
N LYS A 564 -2.11 1.27 21.84
CA LYS A 564 -1.46 2.22 22.76
C LYS A 564 -2.11 3.59 22.65
N ALA A 565 -2.65 4.07 23.77
CA ALA A 565 -3.22 5.41 23.91
C ALA A 565 -2.16 6.42 24.36
N TYR A 566 -2.17 7.60 23.75
CA TYR A 566 -1.28 8.71 24.06
C TYR A 566 -2.09 9.91 24.56
N PHE A 567 -1.77 10.40 25.75
CA PHE A 567 -2.45 11.50 26.43
C PHE A 567 -1.58 12.74 26.46
N ALA A 568 -2.17 13.91 26.27
CA ALA A 568 -1.49 15.19 26.43
C ALA A 568 -2.04 15.93 27.65
N LEU A 569 -1.17 16.67 28.34
CA LEU A 569 -1.53 17.53 29.46
C LEU A 569 -1.86 18.93 28.98
N TYR A 570 -2.91 19.50 29.57
CA TYR A 570 -3.39 20.84 29.29
C TYR A 570 -3.52 21.63 30.59
N ALA A 571 -3.07 22.87 30.56
CA ALA A 571 -3.30 23.85 31.60
C ALA A 571 -4.51 24.72 31.24
N PRO A 572 -5.44 24.98 32.17
CA PRO A 572 -6.49 25.97 31.97
C PRO A 572 -5.90 27.37 31.90
N VAL A 573 -6.54 28.25 31.13
CA VAL A 573 -6.19 29.67 31.01
C VAL A 573 -7.35 30.50 31.57
N PRO A 574 -7.10 31.63 32.24
CA PRO A 574 -8.16 32.49 32.80
C PRO A 574 -9.24 32.90 31.79
N GLU A 575 -8.88 33.04 30.52
CA GLU A 575 -9.78 33.40 29.40
C GLU A 575 -10.70 32.25 28.94
N GLY A 576 -10.83 31.16 29.72
CA GLY A 576 -11.72 30.02 29.40
C GLY A 576 -11.14 29.01 28.41
N GLY A 577 -9.87 29.15 28.03
CA GLY A 577 -9.15 28.25 27.11
C GLY A 577 -8.28 27.21 27.81
N ARG A 578 -7.62 26.36 27.01
CA ARG A 578 -6.62 25.39 27.49
C ARG A 578 -5.35 25.42 26.65
N VAL A 579 -4.21 25.42 27.33
CA VAL A 579 -2.88 25.37 26.70
C VAL A 579 -2.28 24.01 26.87
N ARG A 580 -1.94 23.38 25.74
CA ARG A 580 -1.28 22.09 25.73
C ARG A 580 0.19 22.21 26.17
N LEU A 581 0.51 21.60 27.30
CA LEU A 581 1.83 21.61 27.93
C LEU A 581 2.78 20.55 27.37
N THR A 582 2.29 19.34 27.11
CA THR A 582 3.13 18.18 26.74
C THR A 582 2.82 17.64 25.35
N PRO A 583 3.75 16.89 24.72
CA PRO A 583 3.43 15.98 23.63
C PRO A 583 2.51 14.85 24.13
N GLY A 584 2.17 13.91 23.25
CA GLY A 584 1.42 12.72 23.64
C GLY A 584 2.31 11.76 24.44
N ILE A 585 1.93 11.48 25.69
CA ILE A 585 2.60 10.57 26.61
C ILE A 585 1.85 9.23 26.57
N ALA A 586 2.58 8.13 26.36
CA ALA A 586 1.99 6.80 26.25
C ALA A 586 1.48 6.33 27.61
N GLY A 587 0.19 5.96 27.69
CA GLY A 587 -0.44 5.46 28.89
C GLY A 587 -1.00 6.54 29.81
N THR A 588 -2.06 6.16 30.53
CA THR A 588 -2.78 7.00 31.48
C THR A 588 -1.94 7.34 32.71
N GLU A 589 -1.25 6.34 33.29
CA GLU A 589 -0.43 6.48 34.49
C GLU A 589 0.77 7.38 34.26
N ALA A 590 1.52 7.16 33.18
CA ALA A 590 2.66 7.99 32.82
C ALA A 590 2.27 9.46 32.60
N ALA A 591 1.13 9.72 31.96
CA ALA A 591 0.62 11.08 31.78
C ALA A 591 0.24 11.73 33.13
N THR A 592 -0.40 10.97 34.03
CA THR A 592 -0.72 11.44 35.39
C THR A 592 0.55 11.74 36.18
N ALA A 593 1.55 10.85 36.15
CA ALA A 593 2.82 11.01 36.85
C ALA A 593 3.58 12.26 36.37
N VAL A 594 3.63 12.50 35.05
CA VAL A 594 4.24 13.73 34.50
C VAL A 594 3.46 14.98 34.94
N GLY A 595 2.13 14.93 35.02
CA GLY A 595 1.33 16.06 35.51
C GLY A 595 1.58 16.36 36.98
N GLN A 596 1.68 15.33 37.82
CA GLN A 596 2.03 15.45 39.24
C GLN A 596 3.45 15.98 39.43
N ALA A 597 4.41 15.51 38.62
CA ALA A 597 5.79 15.99 38.59
C ALA A 597 5.87 17.50 38.27
N ILE A 598 5.11 17.97 37.27
CA ILE A 598 5.04 19.40 36.92
C ILE A 598 4.47 20.22 38.09
N ALA A 599 3.39 19.74 38.71
CA ALA A 599 2.76 20.42 39.84
C ALA A 599 3.66 20.44 41.10
N GLN A 600 4.42 19.38 41.35
CA GLN A 600 5.41 19.33 42.42
C GLN A 600 6.58 20.27 42.15
N ALA A 601 7.12 20.28 40.91
CA ALA A 601 8.21 21.18 40.52
C ALA A 601 7.83 22.66 40.73
N TRP A 602 6.58 23.02 40.43
CA TRP A 602 6.09 24.38 40.70
C TRP A 602 6.00 24.67 42.20
N ARG A 603 5.44 23.76 43.01
CA ARG A 603 5.35 23.94 44.47
C ARG A 603 6.72 24.11 45.13
N VAL A 604 7.70 23.30 44.74
CA VAL A 604 9.08 23.40 45.25
C VAL A 604 9.68 24.77 44.90
N ARG A 605 9.53 25.22 43.64
CA ARG A 605 10.03 26.54 43.22
C ARG A 605 9.29 27.71 43.89
N GLN A 606 8.00 27.56 44.17
CA GLN A 606 7.26 28.54 44.98
C GLN A 606 7.83 28.66 46.41
N GLY A 607 8.41 27.59 46.97
CA GLY A 607 9.05 27.65 48.30
C GLY A 607 10.28 28.57 48.40
N HIS A 608 10.90 28.95 47.27
CA HIS A 608 12.15 29.73 47.23
C HIS A 608 11.95 31.24 46.97
N PHE A 609 10.76 31.80 47.20
CA PHE A 609 10.50 33.22 46.97
C PHE A 609 11.27 34.15 47.93
N THR A 610 12.31 34.83 47.42
CA THR A 610 12.86 36.05 48.03
C THR A 610 12.12 37.29 47.49
N PRO A 611 11.39 38.05 48.32
CA PRO A 611 10.77 39.31 47.93
C PRO A 611 11.81 40.31 47.39
N GLY A 612 11.51 41.05 46.32
CA GLY A 612 12.36 42.14 45.82
C GLY A 612 13.39 41.80 44.73
N SER A 613 13.54 40.53 44.34
CA SER A 613 14.39 40.16 43.19
C SER A 613 13.70 40.53 41.86
N GLN A 614 14.31 41.43 41.06
CA GLN A 614 13.89 41.63 39.67
C GLN A 614 14.23 40.38 38.85
N ARG A 615 13.22 39.74 38.27
CA ARG A 615 13.38 38.50 37.51
C ARG A 615 13.10 38.77 36.04
N PRO A 616 13.86 38.13 35.11
CA PRO A 616 13.58 38.27 33.69
C PRO A 616 12.18 37.75 33.40
N ALA A 617 11.29 38.65 32.98
CA ALA A 617 9.97 38.27 32.50
C ALA A 617 10.15 37.46 31.21
N SER A 618 9.81 36.18 31.23
CA SER A 618 9.75 35.42 29.99
C SER A 618 8.52 35.86 29.21
N THR A 619 8.72 36.35 27.99
CA THR A 619 7.63 36.72 27.08
C THR A 619 7.39 35.59 26.08
N GLY A 620 6.12 35.25 25.84
CA GLY A 620 5.77 34.35 24.75
C GLY A 620 6.23 34.90 23.40
N HIS A 621 6.58 34.02 22.47
CA HIS A 621 6.95 34.41 21.12
C HIS A 621 6.54 33.37 20.09
N SER A 622 6.28 33.82 18.87
CA SER A 622 6.14 32.97 17.68
C SER A 622 6.95 33.60 16.56
N ARG A 623 8.08 32.99 16.20
CA ARG A 623 9.01 33.57 15.21
C ARG A 623 9.59 32.51 14.29
N PRO A 624 9.75 32.83 12.99
CA PRO A 624 10.52 32.00 12.09
C PRO A 624 11.98 31.96 12.56
N THR A 625 12.65 30.85 12.31
CA THR A 625 14.10 30.70 12.54
C THR A 625 14.83 30.78 11.21
N TRP A 626 16.17 30.81 11.25
CA TRP A 626 17.01 30.87 10.06
C TRP A 626 16.67 29.83 8.98
N GLY A 627 16.21 28.63 9.37
CA GLY A 627 15.79 27.61 8.41
C GLY A 627 14.56 27.99 7.59
N ALA A 628 13.65 28.83 8.09
CA ALA A 628 12.53 29.34 7.29
C ALA A 628 13.00 30.35 6.24
N LEU A 629 13.99 31.19 6.57
CA LEU A 629 14.62 32.07 5.59
C LEU A 629 15.36 31.27 4.52
N ALA A 630 16.09 30.22 4.92
CA ALA A 630 16.74 29.30 4.00
C ALA A 630 15.70 28.61 3.07
N ALA A 631 14.62 28.07 3.63
CA ALA A 631 13.57 27.43 2.84
C ALA A 631 12.89 28.40 1.86
N LEU A 632 12.65 29.65 2.27
CA LEU A 632 12.11 30.70 1.39
C LEU A 632 13.09 31.09 0.28
N ALA A 633 14.38 31.24 0.60
CA ALA A 633 15.41 31.51 -0.38
C ALA A 633 15.53 30.38 -1.41
N MET A 634 15.41 29.12 -0.97
CA MET A 634 15.40 27.97 -1.88
C MET A 634 14.14 27.90 -2.74
N LEU A 635 12.97 28.21 -2.18
CA LEU A 635 11.72 28.33 -2.94
C LEU A 635 11.82 29.43 -4.00
N ALA A 636 12.35 30.59 -3.63
CA ALA A 636 12.58 31.69 -4.56
C ALA A 636 13.56 31.30 -5.66
N TRP A 637 14.67 30.62 -5.32
CA TRP A 637 15.62 30.08 -6.30
C TRP A 637 14.96 29.11 -7.28
N CYS A 638 14.14 28.18 -6.79
CA CYS A 638 13.41 27.24 -7.65
C CYS A 638 12.36 27.91 -8.55
N LEU A 639 11.76 29.02 -8.10
CA LEU A 639 10.80 29.80 -8.89
C LEU A 639 11.48 30.72 -9.92
N TRP A 640 12.71 31.17 -9.64
CA TRP A 640 13.43 32.12 -10.50
C TRP A 640 14.36 31.44 -11.52
N GLY A 641 14.85 30.23 -11.22
CA GLY A 641 15.70 29.42 -12.10
C GLY A 641 14.94 28.35 -12.88
N GLY A 642 13.89 28.76 -13.61
CA GLY A 642 13.14 27.93 -14.55
C GLY A 642 13.47 28.27 -16.00
#